data_AF-A0A5A7RAI9-F1
#
_entry.id   AF-A0A5A7RAI9-F1
#
_cell.length_a   1.000
_cell.length_b   1.000
_cell.length_c   1.000
_cell.angle_alpha   90.00
_cell.angle_beta   90.00
_cell.angle_gamma   90.00
#
_symmetry.space_group_name_H-M   'P 1'
#
loop_
_entity.id
_entity.type
_entity.pdbx_description
1 polymer ?
#
loop_
_entity_poly.entity_id
_entity_poly.type
_entity_poly.pdbx_seq_one_letter_code
_entity_poly.pdbx_strand_id
1 'polypeptide(L)'
;MESGGGKPSFLRNILVRVFLLCLLIVALRFAYVVTIRGESCDVGDFCFFALPETFNVVAGVGQLANPSSAAVVSSSGNSAPATPKKIPDLWTTKGFQKSVQFYSSVFQDLISEAILSPSFKTLCVDTVTGADVFALREIGVEDSIGISKKGSKPLVVPGQGFMQPFSRNTFDFMFCGIGVVEKTVKPGDFVAEVERTLKPEGFLVVHTAANDTYSFESLLGLFNFCRLVKSRDINGLDSKTPFVREIVLQKFTGEEGIKQITEKSSSTKSTNKCSVPGYKQDLIKKAEPLIDEEPKKPWITLKKNVQNIKYLPSMVDISFKSRYIYVDVGARSYGSSIVSWFKRQYPKQNKSFEIYAVEADKTFYPDYKNKKGVTLLPYAAWVKNESLFFEINEDPGHKEVEKGRGMGRIQPVQSSGGSTSSDNIDEIQGFDFAEWLKKTVVERDYVVMKMDIEGTEFDLIPKLFETGAICLIDELFLECHYNRGGSFVSYYVEEERRAAGEHDDGDDDIILRGDSGARIRLQGSSKHVSMFSQQGKKGINQDAMTVWESFSGDKDMYLCAVFDGHGPSGHKVARYVRDSLPSKISKLYRQPCVDGKNAVIDIETETGQESPESKNPFFLSWKARLTKCFHEIDEQLEGDGSVESYSSGTTSVCVLRKGEHLIIANLGDSRAILGKRDESNQLVSEQLTVDLKPNLPREAERIRSCEGRVLAMDEEPNVYRVWMPHDDCPGLAMARAFGDFCLKDFGLISTPEVTYRKLTERDKFVVLATDG
;
A
#
# COMPACT_ATOMS: atom_id res chain seq x y z
N MET A 1 -58.32 -41.33 17.45
CA MET A 1 -57.58 -42.58 17.70
C MET A 1 -56.14 -42.21 18.03
N GLU A 2 -55.75 -42.61 19.24
CA GLU A 2 -54.42 -43.00 19.71
C GLU A 2 -53.16 -42.14 19.51
N SER A 3 -52.45 -42.05 20.64
CA SER A 3 -51.12 -41.55 20.92
C SER A 3 -49.99 -42.42 20.36
N GLY A 4 -48.88 -41.79 19.96
CA GLY A 4 -47.59 -42.46 19.75
C GLY A 4 -46.42 -41.57 20.20
N GLY A 5 -45.76 -41.95 21.30
CA GLY A 5 -44.63 -41.23 21.88
C GLY A 5 -43.33 -41.36 21.10
N GLY A 6 -42.59 -40.25 20.96
CA GLY A 6 -41.24 -40.20 20.42
C GLY A 6 -40.19 -40.00 21.52
N LYS A 7 -39.20 -40.91 21.57
CA LYS A 7 -38.08 -40.95 22.55
C LYS A 7 -37.21 -39.68 22.51
N PRO A 8 -36.70 -39.18 23.66
CA PRO A 8 -35.77 -38.05 23.68
C PRO A 8 -34.38 -38.46 23.12
N SER A 9 -33.81 -37.57 22.31
CA SER A 9 -32.64 -37.83 21.46
C SER A 9 -31.37 -38.18 22.25
N PHE A 10 -30.83 -39.37 21.96
CA PHE A 10 -29.58 -39.93 22.49
C PHE A 10 -28.39 -38.95 22.41
N LEU A 11 -28.37 -38.07 21.40
CA LEU A 11 -27.33 -37.05 21.18
C LEU A 11 -27.30 -35.97 22.27
N ARG A 12 -28.45 -35.56 22.80
CA ARG A 12 -28.52 -34.53 23.85
C ARG A 12 -27.91 -35.03 25.16
N ASN A 13 -28.12 -36.31 25.48
CA ASN A 13 -27.52 -36.93 26.67
C ASN A 13 -26.00 -37.09 26.56
N ILE A 14 -25.48 -37.32 25.35
CA ILE A 14 -24.02 -37.36 25.12
C ILE A 14 -23.40 -35.98 25.29
N LEU A 15 -24.00 -34.94 24.69
CA LEU A 15 -23.50 -33.56 24.81
C LEU A 15 -23.48 -33.07 26.26
N VAL A 16 -24.53 -33.36 27.03
CA VAL A 16 -24.58 -33.02 28.47
C VAL A 16 -23.49 -33.74 29.25
N ARG A 17 -23.22 -35.02 28.95
CA ARG A 17 -22.15 -35.79 29.59
C ARG A 17 -20.76 -35.26 29.26
N VAL A 18 -20.51 -34.86 28.01
CA VAL A 18 -19.23 -34.24 27.61
C VAL A 18 -19.05 -32.89 28.30
N PHE A 19 -20.11 -32.08 28.40
CA PHE A 19 -20.05 -30.79 29.09
C PHE A 19 -19.78 -30.94 30.59
N LEU A 20 -20.43 -31.91 31.24
CA LEU A 20 -20.18 -32.25 32.64
C LEU A 20 -18.76 -32.78 32.87
N LEU A 21 -18.21 -33.55 31.92
CA LEU A 21 -16.83 -34.03 31.98
C LEU A 21 -15.82 -32.87 31.88
N CYS A 22 -16.05 -31.91 30.97
CA CYS A 22 -15.21 -30.71 30.86
C CYS A 22 -15.26 -29.85 32.14
N LEU A 23 -16.45 -29.66 32.72
CA LEU A 23 -16.61 -28.96 34.00
C LEU A 23 -15.89 -29.67 35.15
N LEU A 24 -15.97 -31.01 35.20
CA LEU A 24 -15.26 -31.81 36.20
C LEU A 24 -13.73 -31.64 36.06
N ILE A 25 -13.21 -31.62 34.84
CA ILE A 25 -11.76 -31.43 34.58
C ILE A 25 -11.30 -30.05 35.04
N VAL A 26 -12.08 -29.00 34.76
CA VAL A 26 -11.77 -27.63 35.22
C VAL A 26 -11.83 -27.54 36.74
N ALA A 27 -12.84 -28.14 37.37
CA ALA A 27 -12.98 -28.17 38.82
C ALA A 27 -11.84 -28.96 39.49
N LEU A 28 -11.42 -30.09 38.92
CA LEU A 28 -10.28 -30.87 39.41
C LEU A 28 -8.95 -30.13 39.23
N ARG A 29 -8.75 -29.40 38.12
CA ARG A 29 -7.57 -28.54 37.95
C ARG A 29 -7.57 -27.38 38.93
N PHE A 30 -8.72 -26.75 39.15
CA PHE A 30 -8.86 -25.67 40.13
C PHE A 30 -8.56 -26.18 41.54
N ALA A 31 -9.14 -27.32 41.93
CA ALA A 31 -8.87 -27.96 43.21
C ALA A 31 -7.39 -28.37 43.34
N TYR A 32 -6.77 -28.93 42.29
CA TYR A 32 -5.35 -29.27 42.27
C TYR A 32 -4.45 -28.03 42.47
N VAL A 33 -4.77 -26.91 41.82
CA VAL A 33 -4.03 -25.64 41.97
C VAL A 33 -4.20 -25.07 43.38
N VAL A 34 -5.41 -25.10 43.93
CA VAL A 34 -5.68 -24.59 45.28
C VAL A 34 -5.06 -25.47 46.38
N THR A 35 -5.10 -26.79 46.22
CA THR A 35 -4.63 -27.74 47.25
C THR A 35 -3.13 -27.99 47.25
N ILE A 36 -2.46 -27.98 46.09
CA ILE A 36 -1.01 -28.25 46.01
C ILE A 36 -0.18 -26.97 45.97
N ARG A 37 -0.71 -25.86 45.42
CA ARG A 37 0.07 -24.64 45.22
C ARG A 37 -0.09 -23.56 46.28
N GLY A 38 -1.00 -23.71 47.24
CA GLY A 38 -0.98 -23.00 48.53
C GLY A 38 -0.61 -21.51 48.50
N GLU A 39 -1.03 -20.75 47.48
CA GLU A 39 -0.74 -19.32 47.37
C GLU A 39 -2.04 -18.53 47.19
N SER A 40 -2.25 -17.59 48.11
CA SER A 40 -3.32 -16.61 48.11
C SER A 40 -3.16 -15.64 46.94
N CYS A 41 -4.25 -15.39 46.23
CA CYS A 41 -4.33 -14.35 45.23
C CYS A 41 -4.09 -12.96 45.85
N ASP A 42 -2.92 -12.38 45.63
CA ASP A 42 -2.67 -10.94 45.79
C ASP A 42 -2.38 -10.29 44.43
N VAL A 43 -3.43 -9.61 43.96
CA VAL A 43 -3.51 -8.41 43.10
C VAL A 43 -2.98 -8.45 41.66
N GLY A 44 -3.95 -8.47 40.73
CA GLY A 44 -3.80 -8.24 39.29
C GLY A 44 -5.08 -8.45 38.46
N ASP A 45 -6.23 -8.02 38.99
CA ASP A 45 -7.55 -7.71 38.42
C ASP A 45 -8.25 -8.59 37.34
N PHE A 46 -9.29 -9.29 37.80
CA PHE A 46 -10.64 -9.22 37.21
C PHE A 46 -11.70 -9.49 38.31
N CYS A 47 -12.41 -8.47 38.80
CA CYS A 47 -13.83 -8.53 39.23
C CYS A 47 -14.38 -7.11 39.39
N PHE A 48 -15.56 -6.87 38.81
CA PHE A 48 -16.18 -5.57 38.52
C PHE A 48 -16.85 -4.88 39.74
N PHE A 49 -16.89 -3.54 39.68
CA PHE A 49 -17.64 -2.53 40.49
C PHE A 49 -16.92 -1.83 41.66
N ALA A 50 -17.30 -0.56 41.88
CA ALA A 50 -16.48 0.58 42.29
C ALA A 50 -16.42 0.92 43.81
N LEU A 51 -15.40 1.73 44.15
CA LEU A 51 -15.18 2.72 45.27
C LEU A 51 -16.30 2.96 46.31
N PRO A 52 -16.00 3.34 47.58
CA PRO A 52 -15.25 4.58 47.88
C PRO A 52 -14.36 4.65 49.15
N GLU A 53 -13.72 5.82 49.23
CA GLU A 53 -12.78 6.45 50.17
C GLU A 53 -13.03 6.27 51.68
N THR A 54 -11.96 6.38 52.50
CA THR A 54 -11.87 7.31 53.66
C THR A 54 -10.49 7.24 54.38
N PHE A 55 -9.91 8.44 54.64
CA PHE A 55 -9.17 8.94 55.83
C PHE A 55 -8.09 8.08 56.55
N ASN A 56 -7.03 8.57 57.23
CA ASN A 56 -6.17 9.77 57.36
C ASN A 56 -5.25 9.50 58.61
N VAL A 57 -4.26 10.37 58.94
CA VAL A 57 -3.53 10.50 60.26
C VAL A 57 -2.29 9.58 60.51
N VAL A 58 -1.11 9.93 61.07
CA VAL A 58 -0.42 11.16 61.56
C VAL A 58 1.10 10.87 61.74
N ALA A 59 1.88 11.96 61.89
CA ALA A 59 3.33 12.17 62.01
C ALA A 59 4.11 11.61 63.24
N GLY A 60 5.45 11.69 63.16
CA GLY A 60 6.44 11.70 64.26
C GLY A 60 7.81 11.11 63.82
N VAL A 61 8.80 11.90 63.36
CA VAL A 61 9.94 12.52 64.08
C VAL A 61 10.69 11.59 65.06
N GLY A 62 11.99 11.32 64.81
CA GLY A 62 12.91 10.78 65.83
C GLY A 62 14.22 10.19 65.31
N GLN A 63 15.35 10.74 65.79
CA GLN A 63 16.76 10.56 65.42
C GLN A 63 17.43 9.19 65.68
N LEU A 64 18.50 8.96 64.89
CA LEU A 64 19.82 8.32 65.13
C LEU A 64 19.99 7.30 66.29
N ALA A 65 20.60 6.15 65.98
CA ALA A 65 21.94 5.73 66.47
C ALA A 65 22.34 4.32 66.00
N ASN A 66 23.57 4.19 65.51
CA ASN A 66 24.40 2.96 65.43
C ASN A 66 25.25 2.85 66.74
N PRO A 67 26.06 1.80 67.06
CA PRO A 67 26.47 0.60 66.30
C PRO A 67 26.68 -0.72 67.14
N SER A 68 27.20 -1.78 66.47
CA SER A 68 28.18 -2.78 66.94
C SER A 68 27.78 -4.11 67.64
N SER A 69 28.15 -5.20 66.94
CA SER A 69 28.92 -6.40 67.39
C SER A 69 28.31 -7.43 68.37
N ALA A 70 28.16 -8.68 67.91
CA ALA A 70 28.92 -9.88 68.35
C ALA A 70 28.15 -11.20 68.12
N ALA A 71 28.92 -12.25 67.84
CA ALA A 71 28.50 -13.62 67.53
C ALA A 71 27.97 -14.42 68.74
N VAL A 72 27.24 -15.52 68.49
CA VAL A 72 27.53 -16.91 68.91
C VAL A 72 26.31 -17.84 68.69
N VAL A 73 26.65 -19.10 68.43
CA VAL A 73 25.93 -20.31 67.99
C VAL A 73 24.86 -20.86 68.96
N SER A 74 23.74 -21.39 68.46
CA SER A 74 23.29 -22.80 68.66
C SER A 74 21.76 -23.06 68.53
N SER A 75 21.46 -24.05 67.68
CA SER A 75 20.41 -25.09 67.67
C SER A 75 19.02 -24.94 68.33
N SER A 76 18.07 -25.50 67.56
CA SER A 76 16.85 -26.27 67.92
C SER A 76 15.57 -25.49 68.16
N GLY A 77 14.54 -25.91 67.41
CA GLY A 77 13.26 -25.22 67.28
C GLY A 77 12.22 -25.56 68.34
N ASN A 78 11.25 -24.66 68.48
CA ASN A 78 9.83 -25.00 68.45
C ASN A 78 9.00 -23.72 68.28
N SER A 79 7.86 -23.91 67.63
CA SER A 79 6.84 -22.96 67.19
C SER A 79 6.27 -22.02 68.27
N ALA A 80 6.16 -20.74 67.93
CA ALA A 80 5.30 -19.74 68.60
C ALA A 80 4.94 -18.61 67.58
N PRO A 81 3.90 -17.80 67.84
CA PRO A 81 2.93 -17.35 66.84
C PRO A 81 3.43 -16.29 65.86
N ALA A 82 2.86 -16.33 64.64
CA ALA A 82 3.18 -15.45 63.54
C ALA A 82 3.03 -13.97 63.93
N THR A 83 4.17 -13.32 64.09
CA THR A 83 4.31 -11.87 64.12
C THR A 83 3.83 -11.28 62.79
N PRO A 84 3.22 -10.07 62.79
CA PRO A 84 2.86 -9.40 61.55
C PRO A 84 4.15 -9.18 60.75
N LYS A 85 4.22 -9.74 59.54
CA LYS A 85 5.36 -9.58 58.63
C LYS A 85 5.62 -8.08 58.46
N LYS A 86 6.68 -7.55 59.10
CA LYS A 86 7.21 -6.22 58.78
C LYS A 86 7.53 -6.22 57.29
N ILE A 87 6.83 -5.39 56.53
CA ILE A 87 7.16 -5.09 55.14
C ILE A 87 8.60 -4.55 55.15
N PRO A 88 9.56 -5.16 54.44
CA PRO A 88 10.91 -4.63 54.37
C PRO A 88 10.88 -3.19 53.87
N ASP A 89 11.62 -2.28 54.52
CA ASP A 89 11.84 -0.94 53.97
C ASP A 89 12.34 -1.10 52.53
N LEU A 90 11.65 -0.50 51.56
CA LEU A 90 11.90 -0.64 50.11
C LEU A 90 13.41 -0.53 49.77
N TRP A 91 14.09 0.37 50.46
CA TRP A 91 15.53 0.69 50.39
C TRP A 91 16.46 -0.47 50.75
N THR A 92 16.00 -1.43 51.55
CA THR A 92 16.77 -2.59 52.02
C THR A 92 16.63 -3.81 51.12
N THR A 93 15.76 -3.72 50.10
CA THR A 93 15.54 -4.83 49.19
C THR A 93 16.74 -5.00 48.25
N LYS A 94 17.13 -6.26 47.99
CA LYS A 94 18.23 -6.57 47.06
C LYS A 94 18.01 -5.97 45.66
N GLY A 95 16.74 -5.90 45.21
CA GLY A 95 16.39 -5.31 43.91
C GLY A 95 16.63 -3.80 43.86
N PHE A 96 16.28 -3.07 44.92
CA PHE A 96 16.54 -1.64 45.02
C PHE A 96 18.05 -1.35 45.02
N GLN A 97 18.82 -2.05 45.87
CA GLN A 97 20.27 -1.89 45.95
C GLN A 97 20.98 -2.18 44.63
N LYS A 98 20.56 -3.23 43.91
CA LYS A 98 21.10 -3.56 42.58
C LYS A 98 20.82 -2.44 41.57
N SER A 99 19.62 -1.86 41.61
CA SER A 99 19.22 -0.75 40.75
C SER A 99 20.04 0.51 41.03
N VAL A 100 20.24 0.82 42.31
CA VAL A 100 21.09 1.94 42.74
C VAL A 100 22.52 1.76 42.23
N GLN A 101 23.14 0.60 42.47
CA GLN A 101 24.52 0.33 42.01
C GLN A 101 24.67 0.48 40.49
N PHE A 102 23.70 -0.02 39.73
CA PHE A 102 23.67 0.13 38.29
C PHE A 102 23.62 1.60 37.86
N TYR A 103 22.65 2.36 38.37
CA TYR A 103 22.50 3.77 38.00
C TYR A 103 23.66 4.63 38.51
N SER A 104 24.23 4.34 39.69
CA SER A 104 25.41 5.06 40.20
C SER A 104 26.60 4.91 39.26
N SER A 105 26.84 3.71 38.72
CA SER A 105 27.89 3.49 37.71
C SER A 105 27.62 4.29 36.43
N VAL A 106 26.38 4.25 35.93
CA VAL A 106 25.99 5.01 34.71
C VAL A 106 26.19 6.51 34.91
N PHE A 107 25.73 7.06 36.03
CA PHE A 107 25.82 8.49 36.28
C PHE A 107 27.26 8.95 36.57
N GLN A 108 28.11 8.10 37.16
CA GLN A 108 29.54 8.38 37.30
C GLN A 108 30.24 8.52 35.94
N ASP A 109 29.92 7.66 34.97
CA ASP A 109 30.40 7.82 33.61
C ASP A 109 29.99 9.18 33.03
N LEU A 110 28.71 9.55 33.18
CA LEU A 110 28.20 10.84 32.68
C LEU A 110 28.84 12.06 33.36
N ILE A 111 29.26 11.94 34.63
CA ILE A 111 30.06 12.97 35.31
C ILE A 111 31.46 13.04 34.70
N SER A 112 32.11 11.89 34.47
CA SER A 112 33.45 11.85 33.88
C SER A 112 33.51 12.46 32.47
N GLU A 113 32.38 12.42 31.76
CA GLU A 113 32.19 12.99 30.43
C GLU A 113 31.67 14.43 30.43
N ALA A 114 31.51 15.06 31.61
CA ALA A 114 30.96 16.40 31.79
C ALA A 114 29.52 16.61 31.24
N ILE A 115 28.75 15.52 31.07
CA ILE A 115 27.32 15.56 30.72
C ILE A 115 26.47 15.79 31.98
N LEU A 116 26.95 15.33 33.13
CA LEU A 116 26.34 15.52 34.45
C LEU A 116 27.34 16.23 35.36
N SER A 117 26.84 17.10 36.26
CA SER A 117 27.66 17.78 37.27
C SER A 117 27.02 17.62 38.65
N PRO A 118 27.82 17.50 39.73
CA PRO A 118 27.32 17.54 41.12
C PRO A 118 26.46 18.77 41.44
N SER A 119 26.67 19.89 40.75
CA SER A 119 25.91 21.13 40.93
C SER A 119 24.58 21.20 40.16
N PHE A 120 24.27 20.20 39.33
CA PHE A 120 23.07 20.23 38.49
C PHE A 120 21.80 19.97 39.29
N LYS A 121 20.73 20.68 38.91
CA LYS A 121 19.38 20.33 39.33
C LYS A 121 18.81 19.28 38.39
N THR A 122 18.45 18.11 38.91
CA THR A 122 18.09 16.95 38.09
C THR A 122 16.67 16.45 38.30
N LEU A 123 16.09 15.89 37.24
CA LEU A 123 14.77 15.25 37.28
C LEU A 123 14.82 13.84 36.68
N CYS A 124 14.42 12.84 37.47
CA CYS A 124 14.13 11.49 36.98
C CYS A 124 12.63 11.36 36.69
N VAL A 125 12.26 11.05 35.45
CA VAL A 125 10.86 11.02 35.00
C VAL A 125 10.26 9.61 35.12
N ASP A 126 9.05 9.54 35.65
CA ASP A 126 8.27 8.30 35.91
C ASP A 126 9.03 7.21 36.70
N THR A 127 9.89 7.64 37.63
CA THR A 127 10.61 6.75 38.55
C THR A 127 9.73 6.30 39.72
N VAL A 128 9.33 5.02 39.71
CA VAL A 128 8.39 4.48 40.71
C VAL A 128 9.03 4.39 42.10
N THR A 129 10.25 3.87 42.19
CA THR A 129 10.94 3.62 43.47
C THR A 129 11.90 4.75 43.85
N GLY A 130 12.35 5.57 42.89
CA GLY A 130 13.38 6.58 43.10
C GLY A 130 14.79 6.01 43.24
N ALA A 131 15.05 4.79 42.76
CA ALA A 131 16.39 4.18 42.83
C ALA A 131 17.45 4.97 42.03
N ASP A 132 17.06 5.49 40.88
CA ASP A 132 17.84 6.43 40.05
C ASP A 132 18.10 7.76 40.77
N VAL A 133 17.08 8.34 41.41
CA VAL A 133 17.22 9.57 42.22
C VAL A 133 18.17 9.34 43.40
N PHE A 134 18.06 8.19 44.06
CA PHE A 134 18.94 7.83 45.16
C PHE A 134 20.39 7.68 44.68
N ALA A 135 20.60 7.00 43.55
CA ALA A 135 21.91 6.84 42.92
C ALA A 135 22.56 8.20 42.62
N LEU A 136 21.82 9.15 42.03
CA LEU A 136 22.31 10.52 41.80
C LEU A 136 22.76 11.22 43.08
N ARG A 137 21.97 11.11 44.15
CA ARG A 137 22.32 11.71 45.45
C ARG A 137 23.52 11.03 46.09
N GLU A 138 23.63 9.70 45.98
CA GLU A 138 24.75 8.92 46.54
C GLU A 138 26.09 9.31 45.92
N ILE A 139 26.11 9.65 44.63
CA ILE A 139 27.32 10.11 43.92
C ILE A 139 27.56 11.62 44.03
N GLY A 140 26.78 12.35 44.82
CA GLY A 140 26.99 13.76 45.14
C GLY A 140 26.16 14.78 44.35
N VAL A 141 25.17 14.34 43.55
CA VAL A 141 24.22 15.23 42.88
C VAL A 141 23.00 15.45 43.78
N GLU A 142 23.13 16.37 44.75
CA GLU A 142 22.16 16.50 45.85
C GLU A 142 20.77 17.01 45.42
N ASP A 143 20.69 17.98 44.49
CA ASP A 143 19.43 18.57 44.00
C ASP A 143 18.78 17.69 42.91
N SER A 144 18.53 16.43 43.28
CA SER A 144 17.92 15.41 42.43
C SER A 144 16.54 15.02 42.94
N ILE A 145 15.55 15.04 42.05
CA ILE A 145 14.16 14.68 42.38
C ILE A 145 13.54 13.77 41.30
N GLY A 146 12.64 12.90 41.72
CA GLY A 146 11.87 12.04 40.83
C GLY A 146 10.41 12.46 40.74
N ILE A 147 9.75 12.11 39.65
CA ILE A 147 8.28 12.14 39.55
C ILE A 147 7.71 10.77 39.23
N SER A 148 6.54 10.48 39.78
CA SER A 148 5.73 9.32 39.39
C SER A 148 4.28 9.53 39.80
N LYS A 149 3.35 8.85 39.12
CA LYS A 149 1.91 8.92 39.42
C LYS A 149 1.62 8.63 40.88
N LYS A 150 2.33 7.66 41.46
CA LYS A 150 2.31 7.36 42.90
C LYS A 150 3.64 7.78 43.49
N GLY A 151 3.72 9.01 43.97
CA GLY A 151 4.93 9.55 44.59
C GLY A 151 5.42 8.69 45.77
N SER A 152 6.74 8.66 45.96
CA SER A 152 7.45 7.95 47.02
C SER A 152 8.41 8.92 47.70
N LYS A 153 7.85 9.70 48.65
CA LYS A 153 8.61 10.73 49.37
C LYS A 153 9.73 10.10 50.22
N PRO A 154 10.90 10.76 50.38
CA PRO A 154 11.20 12.13 49.93
C PRO A 154 11.74 12.24 48.50
N LEU A 155 12.09 11.13 47.85
CA LEU A 155 12.81 11.18 46.56
C LEU A 155 11.89 11.43 45.37
N VAL A 156 10.66 10.96 45.43
CA VAL A 156 9.72 11.01 44.30
C VAL A 156 8.47 11.77 44.71
N VAL A 157 8.16 12.85 43.98
CA VAL A 157 6.93 13.62 44.17
C VAL A 157 5.83 13.14 43.24
N PRO A 158 4.54 13.28 43.62
CA PRO A 158 3.44 12.93 42.75
C PRO A 158 3.43 13.83 41.51
N GLY A 159 3.42 13.22 40.33
CA GLY A 159 3.41 13.90 39.03
C GLY A 159 3.25 12.90 37.89
N GLN A 160 3.02 13.36 36.67
CA GLN A 160 2.96 12.51 35.49
C GLN A 160 3.98 13.01 34.47
N GLY A 161 4.63 12.11 33.72
CA GLY A 161 5.63 12.53 32.72
C GLY A 161 5.13 13.57 31.71
N PHE A 162 3.84 13.48 31.33
CA PHE A 162 3.15 14.41 30.43
C PHE A 162 2.45 15.60 31.12
N MET A 163 2.60 15.74 32.44
CA MET A 163 2.10 16.89 33.21
C MET A 163 2.98 17.07 34.46
N GLN A 164 4.12 17.70 34.27
CA GLN A 164 5.15 17.82 35.28
C GLN A 164 4.87 19.02 36.21
N PRO A 165 4.89 18.84 37.54
CA PRO A 165 4.52 19.87 38.51
C PRO A 165 5.63 20.91 38.75
N PHE A 166 6.38 21.28 37.71
CA PHE A 166 7.53 22.17 37.78
C PHE A 166 7.39 23.33 36.79
N SER A 167 8.07 24.43 37.07
CA SER A 167 8.12 25.60 36.18
C SER A 167 8.95 25.35 34.92
N ARG A 168 8.84 26.25 33.95
CA ARG A 168 9.62 26.18 32.69
C ARG A 168 11.12 26.38 32.99
N ASN A 169 12.02 25.73 32.25
CA ASN A 169 13.49 25.83 32.39
C ASN A 169 14.01 25.59 33.83
N THR A 170 13.53 24.54 34.50
CA THR A 170 13.88 24.23 35.89
C THR A 170 15.14 23.36 36.01
N PHE A 171 15.29 22.34 35.16
CA PHE A 171 16.30 21.29 35.34
C PHE A 171 17.46 21.43 34.35
N ASP A 172 18.68 21.19 34.82
CA ASP A 172 19.90 21.15 34.01
C ASP A 172 20.09 19.77 33.36
N PHE A 173 19.59 18.72 34.02
CA PHE A 173 19.67 17.34 33.57
C PHE A 173 18.35 16.59 33.80
N MET A 174 17.91 15.82 32.82
CA MET A 174 16.73 14.97 32.91
C MET A 174 17.07 13.53 32.52
N PHE A 175 16.58 12.58 33.32
CA PHE A 175 16.78 11.16 33.09
C PHE A 175 15.46 10.43 32.89
N CYS A 176 15.38 9.65 31.81
CA CYS A 176 14.28 8.74 31.53
C CYS A 176 14.84 7.31 31.51
N GLY A 177 14.46 6.53 32.52
CA GLY A 177 14.86 5.12 32.62
C GLY A 177 14.20 4.24 31.56
N ILE A 178 14.63 2.98 31.52
CA ILE A 178 14.16 1.96 30.57
C ILE A 178 12.63 1.84 30.63
N GLY A 179 11.98 1.94 29.46
CA GLY A 179 10.54 1.76 29.35
C GLY A 179 9.71 2.99 29.69
N VAL A 180 10.32 4.11 30.14
CA VAL A 180 9.58 5.34 30.46
C VAL A 180 8.98 5.95 29.18
N VAL A 181 9.82 6.20 28.18
CA VAL A 181 9.36 6.78 26.92
C VAL A 181 8.49 5.78 26.16
N GLU A 182 8.84 4.50 26.20
CA GLU A 182 8.15 3.43 25.48
C GLU A 182 6.73 3.17 26.00
N LYS A 183 6.51 3.29 27.32
CA LYS A 183 5.19 3.04 27.93
C LYS A 183 4.35 4.31 28.09
N THR A 184 4.87 5.44 27.65
CA THR A 184 4.15 6.71 27.74
C THR A 184 2.87 6.67 26.89
N VAL A 185 1.74 6.97 27.51
CA VAL A 185 0.41 6.96 26.85
C VAL A 185 0.24 8.15 25.90
N LYS A 186 0.88 9.28 26.22
CA LYS A 186 0.83 10.51 25.42
C LYS A 186 2.24 11.03 25.10
N PRO A 187 2.94 10.42 24.14
CA PRO A 187 4.33 10.78 23.84
C PRO A 187 4.49 12.25 23.45
N GLY A 188 3.55 12.82 22.68
CA GLY A 188 3.58 14.25 22.33
C GLY A 188 3.53 15.18 23.54
N ASP A 189 2.57 14.98 24.45
CA ASP A 189 2.43 15.79 25.68
C ASP A 189 3.65 15.60 26.61
N PHE A 190 4.19 14.38 26.69
CA PHE A 190 5.41 14.08 27.44
C PHE A 190 6.61 14.88 26.93
N VAL A 191 6.84 14.84 25.62
CA VAL A 191 7.95 15.53 24.97
C VAL A 191 7.82 17.05 25.16
N ALA A 192 6.61 17.60 25.04
CA ALA A 192 6.34 19.01 25.29
C ALA A 192 6.65 19.43 26.74
N GLU A 193 6.36 18.56 27.71
CA GLU A 193 6.71 18.83 29.12
C GLU A 193 8.21 18.74 29.37
N VAL A 194 8.91 17.78 28.77
CA VAL A 194 10.39 17.70 28.81
C VAL A 194 11.00 18.96 28.20
N GLU A 195 10.52 19.39 27.03
CA GLU A 195 10.95 20.64 26.41
C GLU A 195 10.71 21.83 27.34
N ARG A 196 9.53 21.88 27.98
CA ARG A 196 9.17 22.98 28.87
C ARG A 196 10.07 23.04 30.10
N THR A 197 10.36 21.91 30.76
CA THR A 197 11.06 21.91 32.06
C THR A 197 12.58 21.84 31.95
N LEU A 198 13.15 21.33 30.85
CA LEU A 198 14.60 21.31 30.62
C LEU A 198 15.14 22.69 30.26
N LYS A 199 16.25 23.12 30.87
CA LYS A 199 16.93 24.38 30.54
C LYS A 199 17.59 24.33 29.16
N PRO A 200 17.79 25.48 28.48
CA PRO A 200 18.68 25.56 27.31
C PRO A 200 20.08 25.01 27.64
N GLU A 201 20.71 24.31 26.71
CA GLU A 201 21.96 23.55 26.89
C GLU A 201 21.91 22.42 27.95
N GLY A 202 20.75 22.19 28.57
CA GLY A 202 20.54 21.08 29.48
C GLY A 202 20.54 19.73 28.76
N PHE A 203 20.88 18.68 29.51
CA PHE A 203 21.01 17.32 28.98
C PHE A 203 19.78 16.47 29.30
N LEU A 204 19.32 15.71 28.32
CA LEU A 204 18.32 14.66 28.46
C LEU A 204 18.98 13.32 28.16
N VAL A 205 18.89 12.38 29.09
CA VAL A 205 19.37 11.02 28.91
C VAL A 205 18.19 10.07 28.89
N VAL A 206 18.09 9.28 27.83
CA VAL A 206 17.05 8.27 27.64
C VAL A 206 17.70 6.90 27.58
N HIS A 207 17.25 5.99 28.42
CA HIS A 207 17.57 4.58 28.36
C HIS A 207 16.42 3.83 27.69
N THR A 208 16.71 3.04 26.66
CA THR A 208 15.72 2.26 25.92
C THR A 208 16.18 0.83 25.69
N ALA A 209 15.23 -0.10 25.63
CA ALA A 209 15.50 -1.48 25.23
C ALA A 209 15.48 -1.67 23.70
N ALA A 210 15.01 -0.67 22.96
CA ALA A 210 14.91 -0.73 21.51
C ALA A 210 16.30 -0.67 20.86
N ASN A 211 16.56 -1.57 19.91
CA ASN A 211 17.87 -1.74 19.29
C ASN A 211 17.88 -1.55 17.77
N ASP A 212 16.71 -1.34 17.15
CA ASP A 212 16.58 -1.11 15.72
C ASP A 212 16.78 0.37 15.34
N THR A 213 17.14 0.63 14.08
CA THR A 213 17.42 1.99 13.59
C THR A 213 16.14 2.83 13.45
N TYR A 214 14.99 2.22 13.16
CA TYR A 214 13.73 2.95 12.98
C TYR A 214 13.27 3.58 14.30
N SER A 215 13.32 2.81 15.38
CA SER A 215 12.98 3.27 16.72
C SER A 215 13.96 4.34 17.22
N PHE A 216 15.26 4.18 16.94
CA PHE A 216 16.28 5.19 17.23
C PHE A 216 16.00 6.52 16.53
N GLU A 217 15.79 6.52 15.21
CA GLU A 217 15.48 7.74 14.44
C GLU A 217 14.14 8.34 14.86
N SER A 218 13.14 7.51 15.19
CA SER A 218 11.84 7.96 15.70
C SER A 218 11.99 8.67 17.06
N LEU A 219 12.84 8.15 17.95
CA LEU A 219 13.15 8.78 19.24
C LEU A 219 13.84 10.13 19.05
N LEU A 220 14.84 10.23 18.17
CA LEU A 220 15.46 11.52 17.84
C LEU A 220 14.44 12.49 17.25
N GLY A 221 13.53 11.97 16.41
CA GLY A 221 12.40 12.70 15.84
C GLY A 221 11.52 13.33 16.91
N LEU A 222 11.19 12.61 17.98
CA LEU A 222 10.41 13.15 19.11
C LEU A 222 11.08 14.40 19.71
N PHE A 223 12.38 14.32 19.99
CA PHE A 223 13.15 15.39 20.67
C PHE A 223 13.87 16.32 19.68
N ASN A 224 13.17 16.89 18.71
CA ASN A 224 13.76 17.81 17.72
C ASN A 224 14.28 19.15 18.26
N PHE A 225 13.94 19.49 19.50
CA PHE A 225 14.53 20.63 20.21
C PHE A 225 15.89 20.28 20.84
N CYS A 226 16.39 19.06 20.63
CA CYS A 226 17.70 18.61 21.07
C CYS A 226 18.59 18.20 19.89
N ARG A 227 19.91 18.32 20.09
CA ARG A 227 20.93 17.64 19.31
C ARG A 227 21.33 16.32 19.97
N LEU A 228 21.65 15.31 19.16
CA LEU A 228 22.29 14.09 19.63
C LEU A 228 23.73 14.39 20.02
N VAL A 229 24.10 14.08 21.26
CA VAL A 229 25.48 14.18 21.76
C VAL A 229 26.21 12.86 21.58
N LYS A 230 25.60 11.76 22.06
CA LYS A 230 26.12 10.41 21.91
C LYS A 230 25.03 9.36 22.03
N SER A 231 25.31 8.18 21.49
CA SER A 231 24.54 6.97 21.72
C SER A 231 25.51 5.83 21.99
N ARG A 232 25.27 5.03 23.03
CA ARG A 232 26.06 3.84 23.34
C ARG A 232 25.21 2.74 23.93
N ASP A 233 25.69 1.52 23.79
CA ASP A 233 25.04 0.33 24.31
C ASP A 233 25.72 -0.09 25.63
N ILE A 234 24.93 -0.30 26.68
CA ILE A 234 25.40 -0.69 28.02
C ILE A 234 24.72 -1.99 28.48
N ASN A 235 25.38 -2.72 29.38
CA ASN A 235 24.82 -3.92 30.00
C ASN A 235 23.61 -3.54 30.85
N GLY A 236 22.47 -4.21 30.69
CA GLY A 236 21.29 -3.86 31.47
C GLY A 236 21.23 -4.51 32.85
N LEU A 237 20.16 -4.20 33.59
CA LEU A 237 20.06 -4.43 35.03
C LEU A 237 19.88 -5.91 35.41
N ASP A 238 19.24 -6.70 34.55
CA ASP A 238 18.92 -8.10 34.81
C ASP A 238 18.92 -8.96 33.54
N SER A 239 18.72 -10.28 33.69
CA SER A 239 18.66 -11.19 32.55
C SER A 239 17.46 -10.96 31.63
N LYS A 240 16.45 -10.20 32.06
CA LYS A 240 15.28 -9.83 31.24
C LYS A 240 15.54 -8.58 30.41
N THR A 241 16.48 -7.75 30.86
CA THR A 241 16.97 -6.53 30.20
C THR A 241 18.48 -6.65 30.03
N PRO A 242 19.00 -7.57 29.19
CA PRO A 242 20.43 -7.81 29.09
C PRO A 242 21.18 -6.62 28.47
N PHE A 243 20.47 -5.78 27.73
CA PHE A 243 21.01 -4.69 26.93
C PHE A 243 20.15 -3.44 27.10
N VAL A 244 20.81 -2.30 27.17
CA VAL A 244 20.19 -0.96 27.23
C VAL A 244 20.94 -0.05 26.29
N ARG A 245 20.23 0.67 25.43
CA ARG A 245 20.80 1.75 24.63
C ARG A 245 20.62 3.06 25.39
N GLU A 246 21.74 3.70 25.71
CA GLU A 246 21.81 5.03 26.29
C GLU A 246 21.93 6.07 25.18
N ILE A 247 20.99 7.01 25.16
CA ILE A 247 20.96 8.12 24.20
C ILE A 247 21.04 9.42 24.99
N VAL A 248 22.06 10.23 24.69
CA VAL A 248 22.29 11.53 25.32
C VAL A 248 21.96 12.63 24.33
N LEU A 249 21.02 13.48 24.72
CA LEU A 249 20.50 14.59 23.96
C LEU A 249 20.80 15.89 24.71
N GLN A 250 21.07 16.96 23.97
CA GLN A 250 21.28 18.29 24.55
C GLN A 250 20.34 19.29 23.90
N LYS A 251 19.59 20.04 24.72
CA LYS A 251 18.62 21.03 24.25
C LYS A 251 19.32 22.23 23.64
N PHE A 252 18.86 22.68 22.47
CA PHE A 252 19.44 23.85 21.80
C PHE A 252 19.31 25.14 22.62
N THR A 253 20.26 26.06 22.43
CA THR A 253 20.05 27.48 22.72
C THR A 253 18.98 28.09 21.80
N GLY A 254 18.32 29.16 22.25
CA GLY A 254 17.24 29.81 21.49
C GLY A 254 17.62 30.23 20.07
N GLU A 255 18.89 30.61 19.82
CA GLU A 255 19.37 30.99 18.49
C GLU A 255 19.73 29.77 17.61
N GLU A 256 20.33 28.73 18.17
CA GLU A 256 20.65 27.49 17.45
C GLU A 256 19.40 26.71 17.06
N GLY A 257 18.39 26.68 17.93
CA GLY A 257 17.09 26.07 17.65
C GLY A 257 16.41 26.73 16.45
N ILE A 258 16.44 28.07 16.38
CA ILE A 258 15.90 28.82 15.24
C ILE A 258 16.68 28.49 13.96
N LYS A 259 18.02 28.45 13.99
CA LYS A 259 18.83 28.08 12.82
C LYS A 259 18.53 26.66 12.34
N GLN A 260 18.43 25.67 13.23
CA GLN A 260 18.15 24.29 12.84
C GLN A 260 16.72 24.09 12.34
N ILE A 261 15.74 24.77 12.93
CA ILE A 261 14.36 24.82 12.42
C ILE A 261 14.34 25.48 11.03
N THR A 262 15.12 26.55 10.83
CA THR A 262 15.21 27.26 9.55
C THR A 262 15.90 26.41 8.48
N GLU A 263 16.95 25.67 8.81
CA GLU A 263 17.65 24.74 7.91
C GLU A 263 16.82 23.49 7.56
N LYS A 264 16.11 22.89 8.54
CA LYS A 264 15.13 21.82 8.26
C LYS A 264 13.94 22.32 7.45
N SER A 265 13.52 23.57 7.63
CA SER A 265 12.45 24.21 6.85
C SER A 265 12.90 24.64 5.44
N SER A 266 14.19 24.92 5.23
CA SER A 266 14.76 25.27 3.94
C SER A 266 15.07 24.02 3.11
N SER A 267 15.41 22.89 3.74
CA SER A 267 15.51 21.58 3.07
C SER A 267 14.15 20.98 2.72
N THR A 268 13.04 21.44 3.32
CA THR A 268 11.67 21.03 2.98
C THR A 268 10.99 21.92 1.93
N LYS A 269 11.70 22.92 1.39
CA LYS A 269 11.24 23.68 0.20
C LYS A 269 11.56 23.00 -1.13
N SER A 270 11.98 21.73 -1.14
CA SER A 270 11.82 20.91 -2.36
C SER A 270 10.40 20.35 -2.39
N THR A 271 9.54 21.05 -3.10
CA THR A 271 8.16 20.68 -3.42
C THR A 271 8.02 19.19 -3.77
N ASN A 272 7.13 18.49 -3.05
CA ASN A 272 6.45 17.24 -3.42
C ASN A 272 7.26 15.94 -3.62
N LYS A 273 8.50 15.82 -3.12
CA LYS A 273 9.24 14.53 -3.18
C LYS A 273 9.47 13.94 -1.78
N CYS A 274 8.89 12.77 -1.51
CA CYS A 274 9.18 12.01 -0.29
C CYS A 274 10.64 11.50 -0.34
N SER A 275 11.49 11.96 0.57
CA SER A 275 12.81 11.34 0.76
C SER A 275 12.65 10.10 1.65
N VAL A 276 13.09 8.94 1.17
CA VAL A 276 13.06 7.67 1.94
C VAL A 276 14.46 7.37 2.46
N PRO A 277 14.71 7.48 3.78
CA PRO A 277 16.02 7.17 4.36
C PRO A 277 16.45 5.71 4.12
N GLY A 278 17.75 5.46 4.02
CA GLY A 278 18.31 4.13 3.75
C GLY A 278 17.84 3.04 4.72
N TYR A 279 17.71 3.35 6.02
CA TYR A 279 17.22 2.38 7.00
C TYR A 279 15.77 1.93 6.74
N LYS A 280 14.92 2.78 6.14
CA LYS A 280 13.57 2.37 5.72
C LYS A 280 13.63 1.45 4.49
N GLN A 281 14.56 1.71 3.56
CA GLN A 281 14.77 0.81 2.41
C GLN A 281 15.25 -0.58 2.86
N ASP A 282 16.09 -0.65 3.88
CA ASP A 282 16.53 -1.93 4.46
C ASP A 282 15.42 -2.70 5.18
N LEU A 283 14.41 -2.01 5.71
CA LEU A 283 13.21 -2.65 6.27
C LEU A 283 12.33 -3.24 5.17
N ILE A 284 12.18 -2.57 4.02
CA ILE A 284 11.41 -3.08 2.88
C ILE A 284 12.00 -4.41 2.40
N LYS A 285 13.33 -4.57 2.38
CA LYS A 285 13.99 -5.83 2.03
C LYS A 285 13.63 -7.00 2.96
N LYS A 286 13.14 -6.72 4.17
CA LYS A 286 12.72 -7.74 5.14
C LYS A 286 11.26 -8.14 4.95
N ALA A 287 10.45 -7.36 4.22
CA ALA A 287 9.06 -7.67 3.92
C ALA A 287 8.95 -8.96 3.07
N GLU A 288 7.76 -9.55 3.07
CA GLU A 288 7.46 -10.67 2.18
C GLU A 288 7.65 -10.28 0.71
N PRO A 289 8.12 -11.21 -0.14
CA PRO A 289 8.19 -10.97 -1.57
C PRO A 289 6.77 -10.79 -2.14
N LEU A 290 6.68 -10.03 -3.23
CA LEU A 290 5.45 -9.94 -4.00
C LEU A 290 5.03 -11.35 -4.46
N ILE A 291 3.73 -11.64 -4.38
CA ILE A 291 3.17 -12.85 -4.96
C ILE A 291 2.91 -12.56 -6.43
N ASP A 292 3.73 -13.13 -7.31
CA ASP A 292 3.67 -12.84 -8.75
C ASP A 292 2.46 -13.50 -9.45
N GLU A 293 1.89 -14.57 -8.88
CA GLU A 293 0.75 -15.31 -9.43
C GLU A 293 -0.34 -15.54 -8.39
N GLU A 294 -1.61 -15.35 -8.77
CA GLU A 294 -2.73 -15.62 -7.86
C GLU A 294 -2.78 -17.12 -7.48
N PRO A 295 -2.79 -17.48 -6.19
CA PRO A 295 -2.69 -18.87 -5.80
C PRO A 295 -3.96 -19.66 -6.13
N LYS A 296 -3.81 -20.76 -6.89
CA LYS A 296 -4.88 -21.69 -7.36
C LYS A 296 -5.88 -22.19 -6.31
N LYS A 297 -5.55 -22.08 -5.01
CA LYS A 297 -6.47 -22.35 -3.89
C LYS A 297 -6.38 -21.19 -2.90
N PRO A 298 -7.05 -20.05 -3.20
CA PRO A 298 -6.88 -18.81 -2.46
C PRO A 298 -7.09 -19.01 -0.97
N TRP A 299 -8.15 -19.71 -0.55
CA TRP A 299 -8.44 -19.88 0.88
C TRP A 299 -7.39 -20.71 1.66
N ILE A 300 -6.65 -21.62 1.03
CA ILE A 300 -5.61 -22.44 1.69
C ILE A 300 -4.29 -21.66 1.72
N THR A 301 -3.95 -21.05 0.58
CA THR A 301 -2.71 -20.30 0.43
C THR A 301 -2.77 -18.98 1.18
N LEU A 302 -3.90 -18.25 1.18
CA LEU A 302 -4.11 -17.08 2.05
C LEU A 302 -4.01 -17.47 3.53
N LYS A 303 -4.61 -18.59 3.99
CA LYS A 303 -4.48 -18.99 5.41
C LYS A 303 -3.04 -19.28 5.83
N LYS A 304 -2.23 -19.86 4.94
CA LYS A 304 -0.79 -20.09 5.19
C LYS A 304 0.03 -18.81 5.06
N ASN A 305 -0.28 -17.96 4.08
CA ASN A 305 0.47 -16.74 3.78
C ASN A 305 0.15 -15.59 4.75
N VAL A 306 -1.08 -15.51 5.27
CA VAL A 306 -1.46 -14.53 6.31
C VAL A 306 -0.62 -14.71 7.58
N GLN A 307 -0.12 -15.92 7.87
CA GLN A 307 0.83 -16.15 8.97
C GLN A 307 2.23 -15.61 8.68
N ASN A 308 2.55 -15.35 7.41
CA ASN A 308 3.87 -14.88 6.95
C ASN A 308 3.89 -13.38 6.60
N ILE A 309 2.74 -12.69 6.59
CA ILE A 309 2.66 -11.24 6.36
C ILE A 309 3.45 -10.51 7.45
N LYS A 310 4.39 -9.67 7.05
CA LYS A 310 5.21 -8.87 7.95
C LYS A 310 4.72 -7.44 8.00
N TYR A 311 3.93 -7.15 9.02
CA TYR A 311 3.59 -5.78 9.40
C TYR A 311 4.83 -5.02 9.88
N LEU A 312 4.94 -3.72 9.63
CA LEU A 312 6.06 -2.91 10.14
C LEU A 312 6.28 -3.06 11.66
N PRO A 313 5.26 -3.05 12.54
CA PRO A 313 5.45 -3.22 13.97
C PRO A 313 5.79 -4.67 14.39
N SER A 314 5.86 -5.61 13.44
CA SER A 314 6.49 -6.91 13.70
C SER A 314 8.01 -6.89 13.51
N MET A 315 8.55 -5.85 12.87
CA MET A 315 9.96 -5.72 12.51
C MET A 315 10.71 -4.63 13.29
N VAL A 316 10.00 -3.63 13.81
CA VAL A 316 10.58 -2.45 14.50
C VAL A 316 9.76 -2.08 15.73
N ASP A 317 10.37 -1.39 16.70
CA ASP A 317 9.65 -0.78 17.82
C ASP A 317 9.02 0.56 17.39
N ILE A 318 7.69 0.64 17.40
CA ILE A 318 6.96 1.85 17.01
C ILE A 318 6.69 2.79 18.19
N SER A 319 7.23 2.50 19.37
CA SER A 319 6.90 3.19 20.62
C SER A 319 7.23 4.68 20.65
N PHE A 320 8.14 5.12 19.79
CA PHE A 320 8.68 6.47 19.75
C PHE A 320 7.95 7.37 18.75
N LYS A 321 6.65 7.13 18.55
CA LYS A 321 5.77 7.93 17.68
C LYS A 321 4.84 8.81 18.52
N SER A 322 4.51 9.99 18.00
CA SER A 322 3.75 11.01 18.75
C SER A 322 2.30 10.60 19.00
N ARG A 323 1.63 10.12 17.94
CA ARG A 323 0.29 9.54 17.96
C ARG A 323 0.24 8.33 17.04
N TYR A 324 -0.79 7.51 17.20
CA TYR A 324 -1.02 6.32 16.38
C TYR A 324 -2.40 6.46 15.76
N ILE A 325 -2.46 6.47 14.44
CA ILE A 325 -3.67 6.82 13.67
C ILE A 325 -3.94 5.68 12.70
N TYR A 326 -5.20 5.24 12.66
CA TYR A 326 -5.69 4.30 11.66
C TYR A 326 -6.80 4.96 10.84
N VAL A 327 -6.63 4.99 9.52
CA VAL A 327 -7.62 5.54 8.58
C VAL A 327 -8.16 4.40 7.71
N ASP A 328 -9.47 4.19 7.77
CA ASP A 328 -10.17 3.17 6.99
C ASP A 328 -11.03 3.88 5.94
N VAL A 329 -10.60 3.84 4.68
CA VAL A 329 -11.27 4.48 3.54
C VAL A 329 -12.14 3.45 2.83
N GLY A 330 -13.46 3.70 2.80
CA GLY A 330 -14.44 2.69 2.38
C GLY A 330 -14.74 1.71 3.50
N ALA A 331 -14.95 2.21 4.73
CA ALA A 331 -15.01 1.37 5.93
C ALA A 331 -16.22 0.42 5.98
N ARG A 332 -17.30 0.74 5.26
CA ARG A 332 -18.60 0.02 5.20
C ARG A 332 -19.15 -0.24 6.59
N SER A 333 -19.32 -1.51 6.99
CA SER A 333 -19.79 -1.85 8.33
C SER A 333 -18.65 -1.80 9.35
N TYR A 334 -18.93 -1.42 10.60
CA TYR A 334 -17.90 -1.44 11.65
C TYR A 334 -17.21 -2.83 11.81
N GLY A 335 -17.95 -3.89 11.48
CA GLY A 335 -17.48 -5.28 11.57
C GLY A 335 -16.52 -5.71 10.47
N SER A 336 -16.53 -5.06 9.29
CA SER A 336 -15.90 -5.59 8.07
C SER A 336 -14.41 -5.34 7.96
N SER A 337 -13.90 -4.20 8.41
CA SER A 337 -12.48 -3.82 8.28
C SER A 337 -11.82 -3.54 9.64
N ILE A 338 -12.37 -2.60 10.41
CA ILE A 338 -11.81 -2.19 11.71
C ILE A 338 -11.80 -3.35 12.73
N VAL A 339 -12.90 -4.09 12.89
CA VAL A 339 -12.99 -5.15 13.90
C VAL A 339 -12.41 -6.48 13.44
N SER A 340 -12.70 -6.88 12.21
CA SER A 340 -12.29 -8.17 11.63
C SER A 340 -10.78 -8.25 11.37
N TRP A 341 -10.18 -7.17 10.86
CA TRP A 341 -8.80 -7.12 10.42
C TRP A 341 -7.96 -6.28 11.38
N PHE A 342 -8.17 -4.96 11.46
CA PHE A 342 -7.26 -4.07 12.20
C PHE A 342 -7.16 -4.42 13.69
N LYS A 343 -8.31 -4.65 14.36
CA LYS A 343 -8.29 -4.98 15.79
C LYS A 343 -7.77 -6.38 16.10
N ARG A 344 -7.95 -7.35 15.21
CA ARG A 344 -7.65 -8.78 15.43
C ARG A 344 -6.27 -9.19 14.92
N GLN A 345 -5.80 -8.61 13.83
CA GLN A 345 -4.63 -9.07 13.09
C GLN A 345 -3.45 -8.08 13.16
N TYR A 346 -3.70 -6.77 13.13
CA TYR A 346 -2.61 -5.79 13.09
C TYR A 346 -1.87 -5.68 14.44
N PRO A 347 -0.52 -5.84 14.48
CA PRO A 347 0.24 -5.85 15.73
C PRO A 347 0.48 -4.43 16.27
N LYS A 348 -0.32 -4.01 17.23
CA LYS A 348 -0.31 -2.63 17.76
C LYS A 348 0.75 -2.34 18.83
N GLN A 349 1.53 -3.32 19.28
CA GLN A 349 2.48 -3.18 20.40
C GLN A 349 1.87 -2.51 21.66
N ASN A 350 0.62 -2.86 21.99
CA ASN A 350 -0.17 -2.26 23.08
C ASN A 350 -0.39 -0.73 22.98
N LYS A 351 -0.26 -0.14 21.79
CA LYS A 351 -0.57 1.28 21.54
C LYS A 351 -2.06 1.47 21.27
N SER A 352 -2.58 2.62 21.70
CA SER A 352 -3.95 3.05 21.43
C SER A 352 -3.96 3.85 20.13
N PHE A 353 -4.77 3.41 19.18
CA PHE A 353 -4.93 4.09 17.88
C PHE A 353 -6.18 4.98 17.88
N GLU A 354 -6.05 6.18 17.36
CA GLU A 354 -7.16 7.03 16.91
C GLU A 354 -7.67 6.49 15.57
N ILE A 355 -8.95 6.11 15.49
CA ILE A 355 -9.51 5.48 14.29
C ILE A 355 -10.42 6.47 13.57
N TYR A 356 -10.16 6.71 12.29
CA TYR A 356 -11.00 7.46 11.38
C TYR A 356 -11.61 6.51 10.36
N ALA A 357 -12.94 6.44 10.30
CA ALA A 357 -13.68 5.66 9.32
C ALA A 357 -14.28 6.62 8.29
N VAL A 358 -13.83 6.55 7.03
CA VAL A 358 -14.42 7.31 5.92
C VAL A 358 -15.47 6.42 5.27
N GLU A 359 -16.72 6.83 5.39
CA GLU A 359 -17.87 6.10 4.86
C GLU A 359 -18.91 7.08 4.35
N ALA A 360 -19.28 6.91 3.09
CA ALA A 360 -20.16 7.83 2.38
C ALA A 360 -21.62 7.36 2.43
N ASP A 361 -21.87 6.06 2.44
CA ASP A 361 -23.20 5.46 2.50
C ASP A 361 -23.82 5.58 3.90
N LYS A 362 -24.92 6.34 3.96
CA LYS A 362 -25.68 6.64 5.17
C LYS A 362 -26.22 5.39 5.87
N THR A 363 -26.39 4.28 5.16
CA THR A 363 -26.89 3.02 5.72
C THR A 363 -25.96 2.46 6.81
N PHE A 364 -24.66 2.75 6.74
CA PHE A 364 -23.68 2.27 7.72
C PHE A 364 -23.43 3.24 8.89
N TYR A 365 -23.90 4.48 8.83
CA TYR A 365 -23.65 5.47 9.90
C TYR A 365 -24.11 5.02 11.29
N PRO A 366 -25.26 4.32 11.45
CA PRO A 366 -25.68 3.79 12.74
C PRO A 366 -24.66 2.84 13.40
N ASP A 367 -23.85 2.13 12.61
CA ASP A 367 -22.85 1.18 13.13
C ASP A 367 -21.73 1.89 13.91
N TYR A 368 -21.47 3.16 13.59
CA TYR A 368 -20.38 3.95 14.18
C TYR A 368 -20.84 4.86 15.33
N LYS A 369 -22.13 5.24 15.36
CA LYS A 369 -22.68 6.26 16.29
C LYS A 369 -22.36 6.03 17.78
N ASN A 370 -22.19 4.77 18.19
CA ASN A 370 -21.96 4.38 19.59
C ASN A 370 -20.58 3.76 19.84
N LYS A 371 -19.64 3.83 18.87
CA LYS A 371 -18.33 3.20 18.99
C LYS A 371 -17.32 4.18 19.59
N LYS A 372 -16.93 3.93 20.84
CA LYS A 372 -15.89 4.72 21.51
C LYS A 372 -14.55 4.56 20.77
N GLY A 373 -13.86 5.69 20.55
CA GLY A 373 -12.54 5.73 19.94
C GLY A 373 -12.54 5.61 18.40
N VAL A 374 -13.69 5.81 17.76
CA VAL A 374 -13.83 5.80 16.30
C VAL A 374 -14.55 7.07 15.87
N THR A 375 -13.93 7.81 14.95
CA THR A 375 -14.47 9.03 14.35
C THR A 375 -14.97 8.70 12.96
N LEU A 376 -16.29 8.76 12.75
CA LEU A 376 -16.89 8.63 11.43
C LEU A 376 -16.72 9.95 10.66
N LEU A 377 -16.21 9.86 9.44
CA LEU A 377 -16.16 10.92 8.44
C LEU A 377 -17.24 10.59 7.40
N PRO A 378 -18.43 11.22 7.48
CA PRO A 378 -19.60 10.88 6.67
C PRO A 378 -19.51 11.51 5.26
N TYR A 379 -18.43 11.21 4.55
CA TYR A 379 -18.06 11.81 3.27
C TYR A 379 -17.40 10.77 2.37
N ALA A 380 -17.44 10.97 1.05
CA ALA A 380 -16.63 10.21 0.12
C ALA A 380 -15.20 10.76 0.08
N ALA A 381 -14.17 9.90 0.23
CA ALA A 381 -12.79 10.32 0.03
C ALA A 381 -12.57 10.67 -1.46
N TRP A 382 -12.17 11.90 -1.75
CA TRP A 382 -12.09 12.40 -3.12
C TRP A 382 -10.89 13.33 -3.33
N VAL A 383 -10.67 13.74 -4.58
CA VAL A 383 -9.53 14.58 -4.99
C VAL A 383 -9.76 16.08 -4.76
N LYS A 384 -11.01 16.49 -4.48
CA LYS A 384 -11.41 17.87 -4.19
C LYS A 384 -12.71 17.90 -3.38
N ASN A 385 -13.01 19.05 -2.77
CA ASN A 385 -14.28 19.27 -2.08
C ASN A 385 -15.39 19.55 -3.12
N GLU A 386 -16.25 18.58 -3.39
CA GLU A 386 -17.40 18.74 -4.29
C GLU A 386 -18.50 17.72 -4.00
N SER A 387 -19.72 18.01 -4.47
CA SER A 387 -20.84 17.08 -4.38
C SER A 387 -20.78 16.07 -5.53
N LEU A 388 -21.02 14.80 -5.22
CA LEU A 388 -20.91 13.68 -6.15
C LEU A 388 -22.25 12.93 -6.21
N PHE A 389 -22.59 12.38 -7.37
CA PHE A 389 -23.78 11.55 -7.54
C PHE A 389 -23.42 10.07 -7.56
N PHE A 390 -24.13 9.27 -6.77
CA PHE A 390 -23.99 7.81 -6.72
C PHE A 390 -25.03 7.16 -7.65
N GLU A 391 -24.58 6.43 -8.67
CA GLU A 391 -25.43 5.50 -9.42
C GLU A 391 -25.47 4.15 -8.70
N ILE A 392 -26.58 3.85 -8.02
CA ILE A 392 -26.80 2.55 -7.38
C ILE A 392 -27.32 1.59 -8.46
N ASN A 393 -26.46 0.69 -8.96
CA ASN A 393 -26.93 -0.41 -9.80
C ASN A 393 -27.69 -1.42 -8.92
N GLU A 394 -29.02 -1.42 -8.98
CA GLU A 394 -29.81 -2.56 -8.54
C GLU A 394 -29.65 -3.70 -9.56
N ASP A 395 -29.12 -4.83 -9.11
CA ASP A 395 -29.00 -6.05 -9.91
C ASP A 395 -30.41 -6.68 -10.07
N PRO A 396 -31.00 -6.73 -11.29
CA PRO A 396 -32.35 -7.25 -11.48
C PRO A 396 -32.30 -8.78 -11.55
N GLY A 397 -32.06 -9.44 -10.42
CA GLY A 397 -31.88 -10.90 -10.43
C GLY A 397 -32.03 -11.66 -9.11
N HIS A 398 -31.94 -11.03 -7.93
CA HIS A 398 -31.96 -11.78 -6.67
C HIS A 398 -32.96 -11.22 -5.65
N LYS A 399 -34.14 -11.83 -5.58
CA LYS A 399 -35.06 -11.72 -4.44
C LYS A 399 -34.63 -12.68 -3.32
N GLU A 400 -33.53 -12.38 -2.64
CA GLU A 400 -33.31 -12.85 -1.27
C GLU A 400 -32.67 -11.72 -0.44
N VAL A 401 -33.42 -11.29 0.57
CA VAL A 401 -33.04 -10.22 1.50
C VAL A 401 -32.04 -10.78 2.49
N GLU A 402 -30.74 -10.69 2.16
CA GLU A 402 -29.60 -10.62 3.08
C GLU A 402 -28.29 -10.60 2.28
N LYS A 403 -27.75 -9.40 1.97
CA LYS A 403 -26.30 -9.05 1.86
C LYS A 403 -26.05 -7.85 0.94
N GLY A 404 -25.40 -6.83 1.51
CA GLY A 404 -24.47 -5.87 0.87
C GLY A 404 -24.88 -5.21 -0.45
N ARG A 405 -25.33 -3.95 -0.37
CA ARG A 405 -25.29 -3.01 -1.50
C ARG A 405 -23.82 -2.76 -1.86
N GLY A 406 -23.40 -3.06 -3.09
CA GLY A 406 -22.07 -2.71 -3.63
C GLY A 406 -21.95 -1.21 -3.84
N MET A 407 -20.75 -0.65 -3.71
CA MET A 407 -20.54 0.79 -3.89
C MET A 407 -20.70 1.11 -5.38
N GLY A 408 -21.74 1.89 -5.70
CA GLY A 408 -22.01 2.36 -7.05
C GLY A 408 -20.89 3.24 -7.59
N ARG A 409 -20.82 3.40 -8.92
CA ARG A 409 -19.83 4.27 -9.58
C ARG A 409 -20.13 5.72 -9.20
N ILE A 410 -19.17 6.40 -8.56
CA ILE A 410 -19.31 7.81 -8.24
C ILE A 410 -18.93 8.63 -9.49
N GLN A 411 -19.82 9.51 -9.95
CA GLN A 411 -19.55 10.40 -11.09
C GLN A 411 -19.60 11.87 -10.67
N PRO A 412 -18.68 12.73 -11.16
CA PRO A 412 -18.75 14.17 -10.95
C PRO A 412 -19.89 14.80 -11.76
N VAL A 413 -20.45 15.91 -11.25
CA VAL A 413 -21.57 16.64 -11.85
C VAL A 413 -21.22 17.16 -13.26
N GLN A 414 -21.81 16.57 -14.31
CA GLN A 414 -21.84 17.23 -15.63
C GLN A 414 -23.02 18.20 -15.69
N SER A 415 -22.70 19.47 -15.95
CA SER A 415 -23.68 20.54 -16.15
C SER A 415 -24.33 20.42 -17.53
N SER A 416 -25.26 19.49 -17.70
CA SER A 416 -26.10 19.46 -18.90
C SER A 416 -27.46 18.86 -18.55
N GLY A 417 -28.47 19.73 -18.54
CA GLY A 417 -29.84 19.40 -18.20
C GLY A 417 -30.40 18.28 -19.08
N GLY A 418 -30.93 17.25 -18.43
CA GLY A 418 -31.66 16.16 -19.05
C GLY A 418 -32.46 15.44 -17.99
N SER A 419 -33.75 15.73 -17.91
CA SER A 419 -34.70 15.11 -17.01
C SER A 419 -34.96 13.65 -17.41
N THR A 420 -34.50 12.70 -16.60
CA THR A 420 -34.96 11.31 -16.65
C THR A 420 -35.07 10.74 -15.24
N SER A 421 -36.31 10.36 -14.87
CA SER A 421 -36.76 9.50 -13.77
C SER A 421 -35.87 9.40 -12.52
N SER A 422 -36.27 10.17 -11.51
CA SER A 422 -35.94 10.01 -10.09
C SER A 422 -36.34 8.63 -9.58
N ASP A 423 -35.38 7.82 -9.10
CA ASP A 423 -35.64 6.98 -7.92
C ASP A 423 -34.40 6.38 -7.21
N ASN A 424 -33.15 6.55 -7.66
CA ASN A 424 -31.97 6.09 -6.88
C ASN A 424 -30.67 6.85 -7.22
N ILE A 425 -30.66 8.18 -7.08
CA ILE A 425 -29.42 8.98 -7.15
C ILE A 425 -29.27 9.70 -5.82
N ASP A 426 -28.40 9.18 -4.95
CA ASP A 426 -28.03 9.86 -3.71
C ASP A 426 -26.92 10.86 -3.99
N GLU A 427 -27.18 12.13 -3.67
CA GLU A 427 -26.15 13.17 -3.61
C GLU A 427 -25.31 12.98 -2.34
N ILE A 428 -24.00 12.80 -2.52
CA ILE A 428 -23.06 12.55 -1.44
C ILE A 428 -21.91 13.55 -1.54
N GLN A 429 -21.52 14.09 -0.40
CA GLN A 429 -20.45 15.07 -0.33
C GLN A 429 -19.09 14.36 -0.39
N GLY A 430 -18.30 14.68 -1.40
CA GLY A 430 -16.87 14.36 -1.48
C GLY A 430 -16.02 15.43 -0.79
N PHE A 431 -14.89 15.03 -0.21
CA PHE A 431 -13.91 15.95 0.36
C PHE A 431 -12.51 15.65 -0.15
N ASP A 432 -11.67 16.69 -0.22
CA ASP A 432 -10.25 16.56 -0.53
C ASP A 432 -9.55 15.79 0.59
N PHE A 433 -9.38 14.49 0.38
CA PHE A 433 -8.82 13.59 1.37
C PHE A 433 -7.33 13.87 1.59
N ALA A 434 -6.59 14.27 0.56
CA ALA A 434 -5.18 14.61 0.69
C ALA A 434 -4.98 15.87 1.53
N GLU A 435 -5.80 16.90 1.33
CA GLU A 435 -5.80 18.11 2.14
C GLU A 435 -6.19 17.81 3.60
N TRP A 436 -7.23 16.99 3.81
CA TRP A 436 -7.64 16.56 5.13
C TRP A 436 -6.53 15.80 5.88
N LEU A 437 -5.84 14.87 5.19
CA LEU A 437 -4.75 14.10 5.79
C LEU A 437 -3.62 15.02 6.27
N LYS A 438 -3.22 16.00 5.44
CA LYS A 438 -2.18 16.99 5.78
C LYS A 438 -2.57 17.93 6.93
N LYS A 439 -3.87 18.18 7.13
CA LYS A 439 -4.38 18.96 8.27
C LYS A 439 -4.48 18.14 9.56
N THR A 440 -4.66 16.83 9.43
CA THR A 440 -4.94 15.92 10.55
C THR A 440 -3.67 15.27 11.10
N VAL A 441 -2.70 14.98 10.23
CA VAL A 441 -1.51 14.17 10.52
C VAL A 441 -0.25 15.01 10.36
N VAL A 442 0.75 14.75 11.21
CA VAL A 442 2.12 15.28 11.08
C VAL A 442 3.13 14.14 10.91
N GLU A 443 4.32 14.44 10.37
CA GLU A 443 5.36 13.43 10.05
C GLU A 443 5.81 12.53 11.23
N ARG A 444 5.53 12.96 12.47
CA ARG A 444 5.90 12.26 13.71
C ARG A 444 4.83 11.27 14.18
N ASP A 445 3.66 11.31 13.57
CA ASP A 445 2.60 10.35 13.83
C ASP A 445 2.96 8.99 13.21
N TYR A 446 2.30 7.96 13.68
CA TYR A 446 2.34 6.63 13.10
C TYR A 446 1.02 6.36 12.40
N VAL A 447 1.03 6.33 11.06
CA VAL A 447 -0.22 6.26 10.30
C VAL A 447 -0.32 4.96 9.53
N VAL A 448 -1.39 4.23 9.82
CA VAL A 448 -1.81 3.04 9.08
C VAL A 448 -3.05 3.41 8.31
N MET A 449 -3.05 3.15 7.01
CA MET A 449 -4.18 3.43 6.15
C MET A 449 -4.62 2.14 5.47
N LYS A 450 -5.92 1.85 5.49
CA LYS A 450 -6.52 0.86 4.60
C LYS A 450 -7.46 1.58 3.64
N MET A 451 -7.44 1.17 2.39
CA MET A 451 -8.31 1.70 1.35
C MET A 451 -8.97 0.54 0.61
N ASP A 452 -10.30 0.55 0.57
CA ASP A 452 -11.12 -0.33 -0.26
C ASP A 452 -11.31 0.32 -1.64
N ILE A 453 -10.67 -0.23 -2.67
CA ILE A 453 -10.65 0.32 -4.03
C ILE A 453 -11.70 -0.43 -4.86
N GLU A 454 -12.85 0.22 -5.09
CA GLU A 454 -13.95 -0.28 -5.94
C GLU A 454 -14.14 0.55 -7.23
N GLY A 455 -13.52 1.75 -7.35
CA GLY A 455 -13.42 2.47 -8.63
C GLY A 455 -12.90 3.91 -8.57
N THR A 456 -13.45 4.77 -7.70
CA THR A 456 -13.07 6.20 -7.66
C THR A 456 -11.78 6.47 -6.91
N GLU A 457 -11.34 5.52 -6.11
CA GLU A 457 -10.13 5.58 -5.30
C GLU A 457 -8.85 5.52 -6.16
N PHE A 458 -8.96 5.11 -7.43
CA PHE A 458 -7.85 5.14 -8.40
C PHE A 458 -7.35 6.57 -8.67
N ASP A 459 -8.20 7.59 -8.57
CA ASP A 459 -7.81 9.00 -8.72
C ASP A 459 -7.21 9.57 -7.42
N LEU A 460 -7.51 8.93 -6.28
CA LEU A 460 -7.05 9.40 -4.97
C LEU A 460 -5.59 9.08 -4.69
N ILE A 461 -5.09 7.90 -5.12
CA ILE A 461 -3.70 7.53 -4.91
C ILE A 461 -2.72 8.50 -5.60
N PRO A 462 -2.86 8.84 -6.90
CA PRO A 462 -2.02 9.85 -7.56
C PRO A 462 -2.06 11.19 -6.82
N LYS A 463 -3.24 11.64 -6.39
CA LYS A 463 -3.39 12.88 -5.63
C LYS A 463 -2.58 12.87 -4.32
N LEU A 464 -2.49 11.74 -3.62
CA LEU A 464 -1.67 11.58 -2.42
C LEU A 464 -0.17 11.74 -2.73
N PHE A 465 0.30 11.21 -3.86
CA PHE A 465 1.68 11.38 -4.32
C PHE A 465 1.96 12.83 -4.73
N GLU A 466 1.13 13.40 -5.59
CA GLU A 466 1.27 14.78 -6.11
C GLU A 466 1.34 15.82 -4.98
N THR A 467 0.50 15.66 -3.96
CA THR A 467 0.41 16.61 -2.83
C THR A 467 1.47 16.37 -1.75
N GLY A 468 2.22 15.26 -1.85
CA GLY A 468 3.13 14.76 -0.82
C GLY A 468 2.41 14.22 0.43
N ALA A 469 1.08 14.11 0.42
CA ALA A 469 0.31 13.58 1.54
C ALA A 469 0.66 12.10 1.82
N ILE A 470 1.07 11.35 0.79
CA ILE A 470 1.52 9.96 0.92
C ILE A 470 2.71 9.83 1.88
N CYS A 471 3.57 10.85 2.02
CA CYS A 471 4.74 10.79 2.90
C CYS A 471 4.36 10.71 4.40
N LEU A 472 3.11 11.03 4.74
CA LEU A 472 2.57 10.98 6.10
C LEU A 472 2.09 9.58 6.50
N ILE A 473 2.08 8.62 5.57
CA ILE A 473 1.57 7.25 5.79
C ILE A 473 2.74 6.31 6.01
N ASP A 474 2.76 5.59 7.14
CA ASP A 474 3.79 4.59 7.45
C ASP A 474 3.47 3.22 6.83
N GLU A 475 2.19 2.80 6.80
CA GLU A 475 1.72 1.56 6.16
C GLU A 475 0.41 1.79 5.41
N LEU A 476 0.35 1.38 4.12
CA LEU A 476 -0.83 1.46 3.27
C LEU A 476 -1.27 0.05 2.85
N PHE A 477 -2.51 -0.30 3.16
CA PHE A 477 -3.16 -1.55 2.76
C PHE A 477 -4.23 -1.26 1.72
N LEU A 478 -4.12 -1.90 0.56
CA LEU A 478 -5.09 -1.75 -0.52
C LEU A 478 -5.88 -3.04 -0.67
N GLU A 479 -7.19 -2.96 -0.54
CA GLU A 479 -8.11 -4.02 -0.92
C GLU A 479 -8.62 -3.69 -2.31
N CYS A 480 -8.11 -4.41 -3.31
CA CYS A 480 -8.47 -4.17 -4.70
C CYS A 480 -9.50 -5.21 -5.15
N HIS A 481 -10.72 -4.78 -5.43
CA HIS A 481 -11.74 -5.66 -6.01
C HIS A 481 -11.56 -5.78 -7.53
N TYR A 482 -10.78 -6.78 -7.95
CA TYR A 482 -10.53 -7.08 -9.36
C TYR A 482 -11.73 -7.77 -10.03
N ASN A 483 -12.81 -7.02 -10.25
CA ASN A 483 -13.75 -7.30 -11.34
C ASN A 483 -13.55 -6.36 -12.54
N ARG A 484 -12.47 -5.57 -12.55
CA ARG A 484 -12.18 -4.58 -13.59
C ARG A 484 -10.68 -4.59 -13.90
N GLY A 485 -10.35 -4.94 -15.14
CA GLY A 485 -8.99 -5.24 -15.59
C GLY A 485 -8.02 -4.07 -15.57
N GLY A 486 -7.11 -4.12 -14.61
CA GLY A 486 -5.86 -3.38 -14.58
C GLY A 486 -5.00 -3.91 -13.45
N SER A 487 -3.79 -4.38 -13.75
CA SER A 487 -2.80 -4.70 -12.71
C SER A 487 -2.20 -3.42 -12.15
N PHE A 488 -2.15 -3.30 -10.82
CA PHE A 488 -1.57 -2.19 -10.05
C PHE A 488 -0.15 -1.82 -10.52
N VAL A 489 0.61 -2.78 -11.06
CA VAL A 489 2.02 -2.61 -11.48
C VAL A 489 2.15 -1.87 -12.84
N SER A 490 1.14 -1.93 -13.71
CA SER A 490 1.21 -1.33 -15.04
C SER A 490 1.17 0.21 -15.02
N TYR A 491 0.58 0.80 -13.96
CA TYR A 491 0.44 2.26 -13.84
C TYR A 491 1.74 2.94 -13.36
N TYR A 492 2.58 2.23 -12.60
CA TYR A 492 3.76 2.82 -11.93
C TYR A 492 5.01 2.94 -12.81
N VAL A 493 5.12 2.16 -13.90
CA VAL A 493 6.27 2.24 -14.81
C VAL A 493 6.27 3.54 -15.64
N GLU A 494 5.15 4.27 -15.67
CA GLU A 494 5.03 5.54 -16.41
C GLU A 494 5.57 6.77 -15.65
N GLU A 495 5.57 6.79 -14.31
CA GLU A 495 5.90 8.01 -13.53
C GLU A 495 7.38 8.20 -13.17
N GLU A 496 8.20 7.15 -13.08
CA GLU A 496 9.64 7.31 -12.79
C GLU A 496 10.38 8.12 -13.89
N ARG A 497 9.83 8.18 -15.10
CA ARG A 497 10.42 8.95 -16.22
C ARG A 497 10.08 10.45 -16.19
N ARG A 498 9.14 10.88 -15.34
CA ARG A 498 8.79 12.32 -15.15
C ARG A 498 9.76 13.06 -14.21
N ALA A 499 10.63 12.36 -13.48
CA ALA A 499 11.47 12.96 -12.45
C ALA A 499 12.79 13.62 -12.95
N ALA A 500 13.14 13.48 -14.24
CA ALA A 500 14.38 14.01 -14.81
C ALA A 500 14.19 15.36 -15.52
N GLY A 501 13.71 16.37 -14.76
CA GLY A 501 13.28 17.67 -15.29
C GLY A 501 14.26 18.37 -16.24
N GLU A 502 13.73 18.81 -17.38
CA GLU A 502 14.20 19.96 -18.16
C GLU A 502 12.97 20.81 -18.50
N HIS A 503 13.10 22.13 -18.33
CA HIS A 503 12.07 23.16 -18.44
C HIS A 503 11.81 23.63 -19.89
N ASP A 504 10.54 24.04 -20.15
CA ASP A 504 10.01 24.94 -21.21
C ASP A 504 10.28 24.59 -22.69
N ASP A 505 9.38 24.72 -23.66
CA ASP A 505 8.31 25.70 -23.89
C ASP A 505 7.01 25.02 -24.39
N GLY A 506 5.89 25.75 -24.27
CA GLY A 506 4.53 25.25 -24.39
C GLY A 506 4.08 24.56 -25.68
N ASP A 507 2.88 23.98 -25.53
CA ASP A 507 2.05 23.27 -26.50
C ASP A 507 2.34 21.76 -26.62
N ASP A 508 1.93 20.96 -25.64
CA ASP A 508 1.87 19.50 -25.81
C ASP A 508 0.88 18.81 -24.85
N ASP A 509 -0.31 18.51 -25.38
CA ASP A 509 -1.22 17.48 -24.86
C ASP A 509 -0.49 16.11 -24.82
N ILE A 510 -0.51 15.48 -23.64
CA ILE A 510 -0.07 14.11 -23.29
C ILE A 510 1.07 13.53 -24.15
N ILE A 511 2.31 13.70 -23.67
CA ILE A 511 3.50 12.98 -24.15
C ILE A 511 3.99 12.01 -23.06
N LEU A 512 3.84 10.70 -23.32
CA LEU A 512 4.54 9.65 -22.57
C LEU A 512 5.93 9.42 -23.23
N ARG A 513 6.98 9.13 -22.47
CA ARG A 513 8.31 8.79 -23.05
C ARG A 513 8.48 7.26 -23.15
N GLY A 514 8.44 6.79 -24.39
CA GLY A 514 8.69 5.40 -24.76
C GLY A 514 10.17 5.03 -24.82
N ASP A 515 10.41 3.79 -25.20
CA ASP A 515 11.75 3.24 -25.38
C ASP A 515 12.64 4.13 -26.27
N SER A 516 13.91 4.29 -25.86
CA SER A 516 14.91 5.12 -26.54
C SER A 516 14.52 6.59 -26.73
N GLY A 517 13.64 7.11 -25.87
CA GLY A 517 13.21 8.52 -25.92
C GLY A 517 12.13 8.82 -26.94
N ALA A 518 11.44 7.79 -27.47
CA ALA A 518 10.28 7.98 -28.33
C ALA A 518 9.18 8.78 -27.60
N ARG A 519 8.49 9.66 -28.32
CA ARG A 519 7.33 10.41 -27.79
C ARG A 519 6.07 9.63 -28.13
N ILE A 520 5.40 9.12 -27.11
CA ILE A 520 4.17 8.34 -27.23
C ILE A 520 2.99 9.27 -27.04
N ARG A 521 2.03 9.19 -27.96
CA ARG A 521 0.73 9.86 -27.89
C ARG A 521 -0.37 8.80 -27.94
N LEU A 522 -1.37 8.98 -27.07
CA LEU A 522 -2.55 8.11 -26.99
C LEU A 522 -3.85 8.84 -27.36
N GLN A 523 -3.80 10.18 -27.43
CA GLN A 523 -4.90 11.05 -27.84
C GLN A 523 -4.36 12.38 -28.37
N GLY A 524 -5.24 13.17 -29.01
CA GLY A 524 -4.93 14.53 -29.45
C GLY A 524 -4.20 14.57 -30.80
N SER A 525 -3.43 15.63 -31.01
CA SER A 525 -2.74 15.88 -32.28
C SER A 525 -1.32 16.38 -32.08
N SER A 526 -0.49 16.22 -33.10
CA SER A 526 0.83 16.81 -33.24
C SER A 526 0.96 17.44 -34.63
N LYS A 527 2.13 18.03 -34.93
CA LYS A 527 2.42 18.62 -36.23
C LYS A 527 2.14 17.68 -37.42
N HIS A 528 2.28 16.36 -37.25
CA HIS A 528 2.16 15.38 -38.34
C HIS A 528 1.10 14.31 -38.09
N VAL A 529 0.38 14.36 -36.98
CA VAL A 529 -0.52 13.28 -36.53
C VAL A 529 -1.77 13.88 -35.91
N SER A 530 -2.92 13.26 -36.13
CA SER A 530 -4.16 13.56 -35.43
C SER A 530 -4.85 12.26 -35.06
N MET A 531 -5.37 12.18 -33.83
CA MET A 531 -5.94 10.96 -33.25
C MET A 531 -7.26 11.29 -32.56
N PHE A 532 -8.28 10.45 -32.77
CA PHE A 532 -9.58 10.61 -32.13
C PHE A 532 -10.29 9.26 -32.05
N SER A 533 -10.90 8.97 -30.91
CA SER A 533 -11.77 7.81 -30.71
C SER A 533 -13.02 8.25 -29.97
N GLN A 534 -14.17 7.70 -30.36
CA GLN A 534 -15.45 7.99 -29.75
C GLN A 534 -16.19 6.70 -29.45
N GLN A 535 -16.73 6.59 -28.25
CA GLN A 535 -17.60 5.48 -27.89
C GLN A 535 -18.87 5.51 -28.73
N GLY A 536 -19.12 4.44 -29.48
CA GLY A 536 -20.34 4.24 -30.24
C GLY A 536 -21.54 3.82 -29.37
N LYS A 537 -22.56 3.24 -30.01
CA LYS A 537 -23.78 2.78 -29.32
C LYS A 537 -23.64 1.42 -28.62
N LYS A 538 -22.56 0.68 -28.91
CA LYS A 538 -22.29 -0.65 -28.35
C LYS A 538 -21.43 -0.50 -27.10
N GLY A 539 -22.00 -0.78 -25.93
CA GLY A 539 -21.28 -1.04 -24.68
C GLY A 539 -20.12 -0.09 -24.37
N ILE A 540 -19.06 -0.61 -23.78
CA ILE A 540 -17.80 0.12 -23.54
C ILE A 540 -17.03 0.30 -24.85
N ASN A 541 -16.33 1.43 -25.02
CA ASN A 541 -15.41 1.59 -26.15
C ASN A 541 -14.28 0.56 -26.06
N GLN A 542 -14.20 -0.31 -27.07
CA GLN A 542 -13.20 -1.38 -27.15
C GLN A 542 -12.01 -1.03 -28.04
N ASP A 543 -12.07 0.11 -28.74
CA ASP A 543 -10.99 0.59 -29.59
C ASP A 543 -9.82 1.13 -28.77
N ALA A 544 -8.62 0.95 -29.31
CA ALA A 544 -7.39 1.51 -28.78
C ALA A 544 -6.47 1.99 -29.91
N MET A 545 -5.64 3.00 -29.65
CA MET A 545 -4.68 3.51 -30.63
C MET A 545 -3.43 4.08 -29.96
N THR A 546 -2.32 4.09 -30.68
CA THR A 546 -1.05 4.66 -30.19
C THR A 546 -0.22 5.21 -31.34
N VAL A 547 0.52 6.29 -31.05
CA VAL A 547 1.52 6.86 -31.94
C VAL A 547 2.81 7.05 -31.18
N TRP A 548 3.90 6.53 -31.74
CA TRP A 548 5.25 6.70 -31.24
C TRP A 548 6.05 7.50 -32.25
N GLU A 549 6.32 8.76 -31.93
CA GLU A 549 7.19 9.65 -32.70
C GLU A 549 8.64 9.47 -32.25
N SER A 550 9.59 9.67 -33.17
CA SER A 550 11.01 9.37 -32.90
C SER A 550 11.23 7.93 -32.43
N PHE A 551 10.51 6.99 -33.05
CA PHE A 551 10.43 5.60 -32.62
C PHE A 551 11.82 4.94 -32.58
N SER A 552 12.11 4.22 -31.49
CA SER A 552 13.42 3.60 -31.24
C SER A 552 14.62 4.56 -31.25
N GLY A 553 14.39 5.86 -31.02
CA GLY A 553 15.43 6.89 -30.96
C GLY A 553 15.79 7.52 -32.30
N ASP A 554 15.12 7.13 -33.39
CA ASP A 554 15.31 7.68 -34.74
C ASP A 554 14.26 8.75 -35.01
N LYS A 555 14.68 10.02 -35.13
CA LYS A 555 13.78 11.19 -35.26
C LYS A 555 12.88 11.14 -36.50
N ASP A 556 13.32 10.44 -37.55
CA ASP A 556 12.57 10.29 -38.80
C ASP A 556 11.69 9.04 -38.81
N MET A 557 11.54 8.39 -37.65
CA MET A 557 10.79 7.15 -37.50
C MET A 557 9.50 7.36 -36.70
N TYR A 558 8.39 6.87 -37.24
CA TYR A 558 7.07 6.91 -36.62
C TYR A 558 6.47 5.51 -36.62
N LEU A 559 5.86 5.11 -35.51
CA LEU A 559 4.99 3.95 -35.43
C LEU A 559 3.58 4.43 -35.07
N CYS A 560 2.59 4.09 -35.89
CA CYS A 560 1.19 4.42 -35.65
C CYS A 560 0.38 3.12 -35.70
N ALA A 561 -0.48 2.87 -34.71
CA ALA A 561 -1.30 1.67 -34.70
C ALA A 561 -2.70 1.91 -34.13
N VAL A 562 -3.66 1.18 -34.68
CA VAL A 562 -5.07 1.16 -34.26
C VAL A 562 -5.48 -0.30 -34.03
N PHE A 563 -6.27 -0.52 -32.99
CA PHE A 563 -6.69 -1.82 -32.48
C PHE A 563 -8.19 -1.79 -32.23
N ASP A 564 -8.93 -2.69 -32.87
CA ASP A 564 -10.37 -2.87 -32.70
C ASP A 564 -10.60 -4.08 -31.81
N GLY A 565 -10.98 -3.82 -30.55
CA GLY A 565 -11.19 -4.87 -29.56
C GLY A 565 -12.59 -5.46 -29.66
N HIS A 566 -12.73 -6.77 -29.47
CA HIS A 566 -14.02 -7.45 -29.45
C HIS A 566 -14.09 -8.55 -28.38
N GLY A 567 -15.31 -9.02 -28.11
CA GLY A 567 -15.58 -10.00 -27.06
C GLY A 567 -15.73 -9.37 -25.67
N PRO A 568 -15.96 -10.17 -24.62
CA PRO A 568 -16.25 -9.70 -23.27
C PRO A 568 -15.20 -8.74 -22.69
N SER A 569 -13.93 -8.97 -23.02
CA SER A 569 -12.75 -8.22 -22.56
C SER A 569 -11.95 -7.58 -23.71
N GLY A 570 -12.56 -7.37 -24.88
CA GLY A 570 -11.87 -6.81 -26.06
C GLY A 570 -11.13 -5.50 -25.80
N HIS A 571 -11.73 -4.58 -25.06
CA HIS A 571 -11.09 -3.33 -24.61
C HIS A 571 -9.80 -3.53 -23.81
N LYS A 572 -9.65 -4.65 -23.09
CA LYS A 572 -8.42 -4.99 -22.35
C LYS A 572 -7.38 -5.60 -23.29
N VAL A 573 -7.80 -6.50 -24.19
CA VAL A 573 -6.93 -7.11 -25.18
C VAL A 573 -6.35 -6.05 -26.12
N ALA A 574 -7.18 -5.13 -26.63
CA ALA A 574 -6.74 -4.00 -27.47
C ALA A 574 -5.71 -3.11 -26.78
N ARG A 575 -5.92 -2.78 -25.50
CA ARG A 575 -4.95 -1.98 -24.71
C ARG A 575 -3.68 -2.74 -24.40
N TYR A 576 -3.76 -4.03 -24.09
CA TYR A 576 -2.61 -4.88 -23.86
C TYR A 576 -1.68 -4.90 -25.07
N VAL A 577 -2.25 -5.12 -26.26
CA VAL A 577 -1.49 -5.13 -27.52
C VAL A 577 -0.96 -3.72 -27.82
N ARG A 578 -1.76 -2.67 -27.65
CA ARG A 578 -1.35 -1.26 -27.81
C ARG A 578 -0.10 -0.93 -27.01
N ASP A 579 -0.02 -1.37 -25.76
CA ASP A 579 1.05 -1.00 -24.83
C ASP A 579 2.31 -1.87 -25.00
N SER A 580 2.12 -3.14 -25.38
CA SER A 580 3.20 -4.12 -25.46
C SER A 580 3.87 -4.20 -26.83
N LEU A 581 3.10 -4.12 -27.91
CA LEU A 581 3.58 -4.36 -29.28
C LEU A 581 4.65 -3.34 -29.73
N PRO A 582 4.48 -2.01 -29.58
CA PRO A 582 5.51 -1.04 -29.96
C PRO A 582 6.84 -1.25 -29.24
N SER A 583 6.79 -1.51 -27.94
CA SER A 583 7.96 -1.77 -27.10
C SER A 583 8.70 -3.02 -27.57
N LYS A 584 7.96 -4.08 -27.90
CA LYS A 584 8.51 -5.32 -28.44
C LYS A 584 9.22 -5.10 -29.78
N ILE A 585 8.57 -4.40 -30.70
CA ILE A 585 9.14 -4.02 -32.01
C ILE A 585 10.43 -3.22 -31.81
N SER A 586 10.43 -2.25 -30.89
CA SER A 586 11.60 -1.42 -30.60
C SER A 586 12.77 -2.21 -30.03
N LYS A 587 12.51 -3.11 -29.08
CA LYS A 587 13.53 -3.98 -28.48
C LYS A 587 14.15 -4.88 -29.54
N LEU A 588 13.31 -5.53 -30.35
CA LEU A 588 13.78 -6.45 -31.37
C LEU A 588 14.60 -5.70 -32.43
N TYR A 589 14.16 -4.52 -32.88
CA TYR A 589 14.92 -3.66 -33.81
C TYR A 589 16.33 -3.32 -33.31
N ARG A 590 16.50 -3.08 -32.00
CA ARG A 590 17.79 -2.72 -31.39
C ARG A 590 18.73 -3.89 -31.14
N GLN A 591 18.24 -5.13 -31.17
CA GLN A 591 19.11 -6.29 -31.00
C GLN A 591 20.09 -6.37 -32.18
N PRO A 592 21.41 -6.53 -31.92
CA PRO A 592 22.37 -6.86 -32.97
C PRO A 592 21.92 -8.17 -33.62
N CYS A 593 21.92 -8.24 -34.95
CA CYS A 593 21.65 -9.47 -35.66
C CYS A 593 22.74 -10.49 -35.28
N VAL A 594 22.49 -11.34 -34.28
CA VAL A 594 23.32 -12.51 -34.02
C VAL A 594 22.93 -13.54 -35.07
N ASP A 595 23.93 -13.96 -35.84
CA ASP A 595 23.92 -14.98 -36.88
C ASP A 595 23.27 -14.62 -38.24
N GLY A 596 24.13 -14.12 -39.13
CA GLY A 596 23.95 -14.14 -40.59
C GLY A 596 24.00 -15.56 -41.20
N LYS A 597 23.65 -16.61 -40.44
CA LYS A 597 23.46 -17.99 -40.91
C LYS A 597 22.42 -18.64 -39.99
N ASN A 598 21.22 -18.91 -40.52
CA ASN A 598 20.09 -19.67 -39.92
C ASN A 598 18.79 -18.92 -39.58
N ALA A 599 18.52 -17.74 -40.16
CA ALA A 599 17.17 -17.19 -40.20
C ALA A 599 16.62 -17.11 -41.63
N VAL A 600 16.78 -18.20 -42.40
CA VAL A 600 15.77 -18.54 -43.40
C VAL A 600 14.75 -19.36 -42.62
N ILE A 601 13.80 -18.68 -41.99
CA ILE A 601 12.51 -19.31 -41.72
C ILE A 601 11.97 -19.61 -43.11
N ASP A 602 11.57 -20.86 -43.37
CA ASP A 602 10.91 -21.27 -44.61
C ASP A 602 9.61 -20.45 -44.75
N ILE A 603 9.73 -19.23 -45.30
CA ILE A 603 8.60 -18.45 -45.76
C ILE A 603 8.22 -19.10 -47.07
N GLU A 604 7.20 -19.95 -47.03
CA GLU A 604 6.54 -20.46 -48.23
C GLU A 604 6.17 -19.26 -49.11
N THR A 605 6.93 -19.09 -50.20
CA THR A 605 6.65 -18.09 -51.22
C THR A 605 5.42 -18.55 -52.00
N GLU A 606 4.25 -18.11 -51.56
CA GLU A 606 3.04 -18.21 -52.39
C GLU A 606 3.18 -17.31 -53.63
N THR A 607 2.94 -17.94 -54.76
CA THR A 607 2.99 -17.43 -56.12
C THR A 607 2.05 -16.23 -56.32
N GLY A 608 2.64 -15.04 -56.49
CA GLY A 608 1.96 -13.81 -56.89
C GLY A 608 2.99 -12.82 -57.43
N GLN A 609 2.65 -12.06 -58.48
CA GLN A 609 3.56 -11.21 -59.27
C GLN A 609 4.61 -10.47 -58.43
N GLU A 610 5.86 -10.88 -58.55
CA GLU A 610 6.99 -10.31 -57.79
C GLU A 610 7.26 -8.86 -58.21
N SER A 611 6.94 -7.90 -57.34
CA SER A 611 7.39 -6.52 -57.51
C SER A 611 8.84 -6.35 -57.04
N PRO A 612 9.65 -5.44 -57.62
CA PRO A 612 11.03 -5.18 -57.17
C PRO A 612 11.14 -4.81 -55.68
N GLU A 613 10.05 -4.31 -55.10
CA GLU A 613 9.93 -3.87 -53.72
C GLU A 613 9.90 -5.05 -52.72
N SER A 614 9.40 -6.22 -53.14
CA SER A 614 9.34 -7.46 -52.35
C SER A 614 10.70 -8.06 -51.98
N LYS A 615 11.76 -7.71 -52.71
CA LYS A 615 13.14 -8.19 -52.48
C LYS A 615 14.02 -7.21 -51.72
N ASN A 616 13.46 -6.09 -51.25
CA ASN A 616 14.22 -5.10 -50.51
C ASN A 616 14.69 -5.68 -49.15
N PRO A 617 16.01 -5.75 -48.88
CA PRO A 617 16.53 -6.28 -47.61
C PRO A 617 16.00 -5.56 -46.36
N PHE A 618 15.70 -4.26 -46.47
CA PHE A 618 15.07 -3.47 -45.42
C PHE A 618 13.66 -3.98 -45.12
N PHE A 619 12.86 -4.24 -46.16
CA PHE A 619 11.50 -4.77 -46.02
C PHE A 619 11.51 -6.18 -45.44
N LEU A 620 12.35 -7.08 -45.98
CA LEU A 620 12.44 -8.47 -45.51
C LEU A 620 12.82 -8.54 -44.02
N SER A 621 13.74 -7.69 -43.58
CA SER A 621 14.08 -7.59 -42.16
C SER A 621 12.87 -7.14 -41.33
N TRP A 622 12.19 -6.06 -41.72
CA TRP A 622 11.01 -5.60 -40.99
C TRP A 622 9.86 -6.59 -40.99
N LYS A 623 9.60 -7.25 -42.11
CA LYS A 623 8.58 -8.31 -42.22
C LYS A 623 8.85 -9.43 -41.22
N ALA A 624 10.07 -9.99 -41.21
CA ALA A 624 10.42 -11.04 -40.26
C ALA A 624 10.28 -10.58 -38.79
N ARG A 625 10.72 -9.35 -38.49
CA ARG A 625 10.66 -8.77 -37.14
C ARG A 625 9.21 -8.55 -36.67
N LEU A 626 8.36 -7.99 -37.53
CA LEU A 626 6.95 -7.72 -37.23
C LEU A 626 6.18 -9.03 -37.07
N THR A 627 6.34 -9.99 -37.98
CA THR A 627 5.72 -11.31 -37.86
C THR A 627 6.10 -12.00 -36.55
N LYS A 628 7.39 -11.96 -36.18
CA LYS A 628 7.86 -12.49 -34.90
C LYS A 628 7.26 -11.76 -33.69
N CYS A 629 7.19 -10.43 -33.72
CA CYS A 629 6.62 -9.65 -32.62
C CYS A 629 5.12 -9.95 -32.44
N PHE A 630 4.36 -10.08 -33.53
CA PHE A 630 2.95 -10.43 -33.45
C PHE A 630 2.76 -11.83 -32.85
N HIS A 631 3.51 -12.82 -33.31
CA HIS A 631 3.45 -14.16 -32.72
C HIS A 631 3.77 -14.16 -31.22
N GLU A 632 4.86 -13.51 -30.81
CA GLU A 632 5.27 -13.46 -29.39
C GLU A 632 4.30 -12.66 -28.51
N ILE A 633 3.61 -11.64 -29.05
CA ILE A 633 2.58 -10.89 -28.30
C ILE A 633 1.32 -11.74 -28.12
N ASP A 634 0.94 -12.52 -29.12
CA ASP A 634 -0.20 -13.42 -29.04
C ASP A 634 0.07 -14.56 -28.03
N GLU A 635 1.26 -15.16 -28.04
CA GLU A 635 1.67 -16.16 -27.05
C GLU A 635 1.69 -15.57 -25.62
N GLN A 636 2.15 -14.32 -25.47
CA GLN A 636 2.11 -13.63 -24.18
C GLN A 636 0.68 -13.40 -23.69
N LEU A 637 -0.23 -13.06 -24.61
CA LEU A 637 -1.65 -12.87 -24.31
C LEU A 637 -2.36 -14.19 -23.95
N GLU A 638 -1.89 -15.33 -24.47
CA GLU A 638 -2.38 -16.67 -24.09
C GLU A 638 -1.97 -17.04 -22.67
N GLY A 639 -0.71 -16.74 -22.31
CA GLY A 639 -0.15 -17.03 -21.00
C GLY A 639 -0.60 -16.09 -19.88
N ASP A 640 -1.21 -14.95 -20.21
CA ASP A 640 -1.59 -13.92 -19.24
C ASP A 640 -3.05 -14.09 -18.78
N GLY A 641 -3.24 -14.77 -17.65
CA GLY A 641 -4.55 -14.98 -17.04
C GLY A 641 -5.23 -13.72 -16.48
N SER A 642 -4.57 -12.54 -16.50
CA SER A 642 -5.17 -11.27 -16.06
C SER A 642 -6.08 -10.64 -17.11
N VAL A 643 -5.96 -11.06 -18.37
CA VAL A 643 -6.79 -10.65 -19.50
C VAL A 643 -7.54 -11.88 -20.01
N GLU A 644 -8.87 -11.87 -19.93
CA GLU A 644 -9.68 -12.90 -20.60
C GLU A 644 -9.50 -12.73 -22.11
N SER A 645 -8.71 -13.61 -22.72
CA SER A 645 -8.33 -13.59 -24.14
C SER A 645 -8.79 -14.85 -24.87
N TYR A 646 -9.48 -15.77 -24.18
CA TYR A 646 -9.97 -17.01 -24.77
C TYR A 646 -11.14 -16.76 -25.71
N SER A 647 -12.06 -15.88 -25.33
CA SER A 647 -13.22 -15.45 -26.12
C SER A 647 -13.23 -13.94 -26.40
N SER A 648 -12.10 -13.28 -26.19
CA SER A 648 -11.89 -11.87 -26.52
C SER A 648 -10.64 -11.70 -27.36
N GLY A 649 -10.67 -10.74 -28.26
CA GLY A 649 -9.57 -10.48 -29.18
C GLY A 649 -9.46 -9.03 -29.57
N THR A 650 -8.48 -8.75 -30.43
CA THR A 650 -8.35 -7.44 -31.09
C THR A 650 -7.76 -7.58 -32.48
N THR A 651 -8.20 -6.72 -33.40
CA THR A 651 -7.46 -6.46 -34.64
C THR A 651 -6.22 -5.62 -34.36
N SER A 652 -5.37 -5.45 -35.36
CA SER A 652 -4.26 -4.51 -35.34
C SER A 652 -3.91 -4.08 -36.76
N VAL A 653 -4.03 -2.78 -37.06
CA VAL A 653 -3.38 -2.18 -38.23
C VAL A 653 -2.26 -1.26 -37.75
N CYS A 654 -1.04 -1.56 -38.15
CA CYS A 654 0.16 -0.87 -37.71
C CYS A 654 0.97 -0.36 -38.90
N VAL A 655 1.37 0.90 -38.87
CA VAL A 655 2.23 1.54 -39.87
C VAL A 655 3.53 2.00 -39.23
N LEU A 656 4.64 1.57 -39.82
CA LEU A 656 5.97 2.02 -39.49
C LEU A 656 6.54 2.83 -40.65
N ARG A 657 6.79 4.12 -40.40
CA ARG A 657 7.44 5.02 -41.34
C ARG A 657 8.88 5.28 -40.92
N LYS A 658 9.84 5.16 -41.84
CA LYS A 658 11.22 5.63 -41.67
C LYS A 658 11.64 6.41 -42.92
N GLY A 659 11.68 7.74 -42.83
CA GLY A 659 11.92 8.60 -43.99
C GLY A 659 10.83 8.41 -45.06
N GLU A 660 11.24 7.96 -46.26
CA GLU A 660 10.35 7.63 -47.39
C GLU A 660 9.84 6.17 -47.35
N HIS A 661 10.29 5.35 -46.41
CA HIS A 661 9.91 3.95 -46.36
C HIS A 661 8.70 3.75 -45.45
N LEU A 662 7.64 3.15 -45.98
CA LEU A 662 6.43 2.80 -45.25
C LEU A 662 6.27 1.29 -45.20
N ILE A 663 6.25 0.71 -44.00
CA ILE A 663 5.89 -0.69 -43.77
C ILE A 663 4.51 -0.70 -43.10
N ILE A 664 3.61 -1.54 -43.60
CA ILE A 664 2.27 -1.71 -43.04
C ILE A 664 2.11 -3.17 -42.62
N ALA A 665 1.64 -3.41 -41.40
CA ALA A 665 1.27 -4.74 -40.90
C ALA A 665 -0.21 -4.73 -40.53
N ASN A 666 -1.00 -5.53 -41.23
CA ASN A 666 -2.44 -5.67 -40.98
C ASN A 666 -2.78 -7.03 -40.37
N LEU A 667 -3.64 -7.02 -39.36
CA LEU A 667 -4.20 -8.19 -38.71
C LEU A 667 -5.68 -7.92 -38.42
N GLY A 668 -6.56 -8.54 -39.19
CA GLY A 668 -8.00 -8.33 -39.12
C GLY A 668 -8.51 -7.37 -40.20
N ASP A 669 -9.58 -6.66 -39.88
CA ASP A 669 -10.38 -5.85 -40.82
C ASP A 669 -10.36 -4.34 -40.53
N SER A 670 -9.54 -3.89 -39.58
CA SER A 670 -9.10 -2.48 -39.54
C SER A 670 -8.27 -2.14 -40.78
N ARG A 671 -8.23 -0.85 -41.15
CA ARG A 671 -7.74 -0.45 -42.48
C ARG A 671 -6.75 0.70 -42.46
N ALA A 672 -5.78 0.65 -43.36
CA ALA A 672 -4.92 1.78 -43.70
C ALA A 672 -5.26 2.30 -45.11
N ILE A 673 -5.44 3.62 -45.25
CA ILE A 673 -5.76 4.29 -46.51
C ILE A 673 -4.77 5.44 -46.74
N LEU A 674 -4.22 5.53 -47.93
CA LEU A 674 -3.35 6.60 -48.38
C LEU A 674 -4.12 7.65 -49.17
N GLY A 675 -4.08 8.90 -48.72
CA GLY A 675 -4.45 10.05 -49.53
C GLY A 675 -3.26 10.49 -50.38
N LYS A 676 -3.38 10.41 -51.70
CA LYS A 676 -2.33 10.82 -52.65
C LYS A 676 -2.89 11.75 -53.73
N ARG A 677 -2.02 12.50 -54.41
CA ARG A 677 -2.39 13.27 -55.59
C ARG A 677 -2.17 12.45 -56.87
N ASP A 678 -3.16 12.42 -57.73
CA ASP A 678 -3.04 11.84 -59.07
C ASP A 678 -2.28 12.79 -60.02
N GLU A 679 -2.18 12.42 -61.29
CA GLU A 679 -1.51 13.23 -62.32
C GLU A 679 -2.23 14.56 -62.60
N SER A 680 -3.53 14.63 -62.34
CA SER A 680 -4.36 15.83 -62.45
C SER A 680 -4.36 16.67 -61.16
N ASN A 681 -3.46 16.35 -60.22
CA ASN A 681 -3.32 16.99 -58.91
C ASN A 681 -4.58 16.87 -58.02
N GLN A 682 -5.51 15.96 -58.33
CA GLN A 682 -6.69 15.66 -57.52
C GLN A 682 -6.34 14.72 -56.38
N LEU A 683 -6.97 14.91 -55.22
CA LEU A 683 -6.79 14.02 -54.08
C LEU A 683 -7.59 12.72 -54.32
N VAL A 684 -6.88 11.60 -54.38
CA VAL A 684 -7.45 10.26 -54.55
C VAL A 684 -7.03 9.38 -53.38
N SER A 685 -7.88 8.41 -53.02
CA SER A 685 -7.62 7.43 -51.97
C SER A 685 -7.10 6.13 -52.54
N GLU A 686 -6.07 5.56 -51.93
CA GLU A 686 -5.53 4.24 -52.24
C GLU A 686 -5.52 3.40 -50.96
N GLN A 687 -6.26 2.30 -50.92
CA GLN A 687 -6.28 1.39 -49.77
C GLN A 687 -4.96 0.61 -49.71
N LEU A 688 -4.28 0.65 -48.55
CA LEU A 688 -2.95 0.05 -48.36
C LEU A 688 -3.00 -1.37 -47.78
N THR A 689 -4.13 -1.76 -47.18
CA THR A 689 -4.33 -3.07 -46.55
C THR A 689 -5.54 -3.77 -47.12
N VAL A 690 -5.53 -5.09 -47.20
CA VAL A 690 -6.73 -5.88 -47.50
C VAL A 690 -7.37 -6.29 -46.18
N ASP A 691 -8.68 -6.06 -46.02
CA ASP A 691 -9.42 -6.53 -44.86
C ASP A 691 -9.42 -8.05 -44.84
N LEU A 692 -8.89 -8.67 -43.79
CA LEU A 692 -8.68 -10.11 -43.72
C LEU A 692 -9.98 -10.82 -43.32
N LYS A 693 -10.96 -10.82 -44.23
CA LYS A 693 -12.27 -11.42 -44.05
C LYS A 693 -12.24 -12.95 -44.26
N PRO A 694 -13.08 -13.74 -43.55
CA PRO A 694 -13.08 -15.21 -43.63
C PRO A 694 -13.34 -15.81 -45.01
N ASN A 695 -14.01 -15.08 -45.91
CA ASN A 695 -14.35 -15.55 -47.26
C ASN A 695 -13.26 -15.32 -48.31
N LEU A 696 -12.14 -14.67 -47.96
CA LEU A 696 -11.00 -14.58 -48.86
C LEU A 696 -10.48 -15.99 -49.17
N PRO A 697 -10.15 -16.32 -50.44
CA PRO A 697 -9.81 -17.70 -50.83
C PRO A 697 -8.76 -18.37 -49.93
N ARG A 698 -7.64 -17.68 -49.66
CA ARG A 698 -6.55 -18.19 -48.81
C ARG A 698 -6.95 -18.35 -47.34
N GLU A 699 -7.73 -17.41 -46.81
CA GLU A 699 -8.21 -17.46 -45.43
C GLU A 699 -9.23 -18.59 -45.24
N ALA A 700 -10.17 -18.72 -46.19
CA ALA A 700 -11.20 -19.74 -46.17
C ALA A 700 -10.62 -21.16 -46.33
N GLU A 701 -9.59 -21.32 -47.18
CA GLU A 701 -8.87 -22.58 -47.33
C GLU A 701 -8.16 -22.98 -46.03
N ARG A 702 -7.43 -22.05 -45.40
CA ARG A 702 -6.80 -22.28 -44.09
C ARG A 702 -7.82 -22.67 -43.03
N ILE A 703 -8.90 -21.90 -42.88
CA ILE A 703 -9.94 -22.15 -41.87
C ILE A 703 -10.55 -23.55 -42.06
N ARG A 704 -10.92 -23.92 -43.29
CA ARG A 704 -11.48 -25.25 -43.59
C ARG A 704 -10.47 -26.38 -43.40
N SER A 705 -9.19 -26.14 -43.67
CA SER A 705 -8.13 -27.13 -43.44
C SER A 705 -7.90 -27.42 -41.95
N CYS A 706 -8.25 -26.47 -41.08
CA CYS A 706 -8.25 -26.59 -39.63
C CYS A 706 -9.64 -26.97 -39.07
N GLU A 707 -10.51 -27.54 -39.88
CA GLU A 707 -11.88 -27.96 -39.52
C GLU A 707 -12.86 -26.83 -39.12
N GLY A 708 -12.42 -25.56 -39.14
CA GLY A 708 -13.28 -24.41 -38.90
C GLY A 708 -14.29 -24.18 -40.03
N ARG A 709 -15.41 -23.51 -39.72
CA ARG A 709 -16.45 -23.18 -40.71
C ARG A 709 -16.39 -21.71 -41.11
N VAL A 710 -16.65 -21.46 -42.39
CA VAL A 710 -16.78 -20.10 -42.96
C VAL A 710 -18.18 -19.95 -43.52
N LEU A 711 -19.05 -19.26 -42.77
CA LEU A 711 -20.48 -19.12 -43.08
C LEU A 711 -20.97 -17.73 -42.67
N ALA A 712 -21.94 -17.20 -43.40
CA ALA A 712 -22.68 -16.00 -43.01
C ALA A 712 -23.93 -16.41 -42.21
N MET A 713 -24.44 -15.50 -41.37
CA MET A 713 -25.73 -15.69 -40.71
C MET A 713 -26.87 -15.40 -41.68
N ASP A 714 -28.04 -16.03 -41.50
CA ASP A 714 -29.22 -15.78 -42.35
C ASP A 714 -29.66 -14.31 -42.33
N GLU A 715 -29.50 -13.66 -41.17
CA GLU A 715 -29.85 -12.25 -40.93
C GLU A 715 -28.82 -11.28 -41.55
N GLU A 716 -27.58 -11.73 -41.78
CA GLU A 716 -26.47 -10.95 -42.35
C GLU A 716 -25.74 -11.75 -43.46
N PRO A 717 -26.39 -12.02 -44.61
CA PRO A 717 -25.87 -12.96 -45.61
C PRO A 717 -24.57 -12.49 -46.30
N ASN A 718 -24.21 -11.23 -46.13
CA ASN A 718 -22.99 -10.64 -46.71
C ASN A 718 -21.81 -10.62 -45.73
N VAL A 719 -21.99 -11.02 -44.46
CA VAL A 719 -20.95 -10.98 -43.42
C VAL A 719 -20.51 -12.41 -43.10
N TYR A 720 -19.43 -12.84 -43.72
CA TYR A 720 -18.84 -14.15 -43.45
C TYR A 720 -18.10 -14.15 -42.13
N ARG A 721 -18.31 -15.21 -41.36
CA ARG A 721 -17.75 -15.38 -40.02
C ARG A 721 -17.01 -16.72 -39.90
N VAL A 722 -16.04 -16.76 -38.98
CA VAL A 722 -15.35 -17.97 -38.54
C VAL A 722 -16.14 -18.58 -37.37
N TRP A 723 -16.40 -19.88 -37.47
CA TRP A 723 -17.13 -20.64 -36.45
C TRP A 723 -16.38 -21.92 -36.10
N MET A 724 -16.63 -22.43 -34.89
CA MET A 724 -16.19 -23.76 -34.49
C MET A 724 -16.85 -24.86 -35.36
N PRO A 725 -16.24 -26.07 -35.45
CA PRO A 725 -16.72 -27.13 -36.33
C PRO A 725 -18.17 -27.59 -36.05
N HIS A 726 -18.55 -27.62 -34.77
CA HIS A 726 -19.83 -28.19 -34.32
C HIS A 726 -20.76 -27.20 -33.61
N ASP A 727 -20.32 -25.97 -33.40
CA ASP A 727 -21.07 -24.96 -32.65
C ASP A 727 -21.10 -23.63 -33.42
N ASP A 728 -22.27 -22.98 -33.42
CA ASP A 728 -22.46 -21.63 -33.98
C ASP A 728 -21.98 -20.53 -33.00
N CYS A 729 -20.75 -20.68 -32.52
CA CYS A 729 -20.04 -19.66 -31.74
C CYS A 729 -18.51 -19.73 -32.00
N PRO A 730 -17.77 -18.64 -31.74
CA PRO A 730 -18.24 -17.29 -31.37
C PRO A 730 -18.74 -16.45 -32.55
N GLY A 731 -18.43 -16.81 -33.81
CA GLY A 731 -18.90 -16.10 -35.00
C GLY A 731 -18.10 -14.84 -35.35
N LEU A 732 -16.78 -14.99 -35.55
CA LEU A 732 -15.85 -13.89 -35.73
C LEU A 732 -15.82 -13.36 -37.18
N ALA A 733 -16.00 -12.06 -37.40
CA ALA A 733 -16.12 -11.47 -38.75
C ALA A 733 -14.78 -11.23 -39.49
N MET A 734 -13.67 -11.54 -38.83
CA MET A 734 -12.31 -11.47 -39.37
C MET A 734 -11.59 -12.81 -39.20
N ALA A 735 -10.66 -13.11 -40.13
CA ALA A 735 -9.93 -14.37 -40.19
C ALA A 735 -8.60 -14.37 -39.45
N ARG A 736 -8.17 -13.20 -38.96
CA ARG A 736 -6.93 -13.00 -38.20
C ARG A 736 -7.16 -11.99 -37.08
N ALA A 737 -6.68 -12.31 -35.89
CA ALA A 737 -6.79 -11.46 -34.71
C ALA A 737 -5.77 -11.90 -33.65
N PHE A 738 -5.46 -11.00 -32.72
CA PHE A 738 -4.86 -11.35 -31.44
C PHE A 738 -5.94 -11.86 -30.49
N GLY A 739 -5.60 -12.79 -29.60
CA GLY A 739 -6.58 -13.39 -28.68
C GLY A 739 -7.54 -14.33 -29.40
N ASP A 740 -8.76 -14.47 -28.91
CA ASP A 740 -9.75 -15.47 -29.35
C ASP A 740 -9.14 -16.89 -29.42
N PHE A 741 -8.46 -17.32 -28.34
CA PHE A 741 -7.82 -18.64 -28.30
C PHE A 741 -8.78 -19.80 -28.56
N CYS A 742 -10.08 -19.61 -28.34
CA CYS A 742 -11.11 -20.57 -28.73
C CYS A 742 -11.17 -20.88 -30.23
N LEU A 743 -10.62 -20.03 -31.10
CA LEU A 743 -10.63 -20.18 -32.56
C LEU A 743 -9.26 -20.46 -33.18
N LYS A 744 -8.17 -20.45 -32.41
CA LYS A 744 -6.80 -20.61 -32.96
C LYS A 744 -6.60 -21.98 -33.60
N ASP A 745 -7.11 -23.03 -32.97
CA ASP A 745 -7.09 -24.40 -33.50
C ASP A 745 -7.98 -24.58 -34.75
N PHE A 746 -8.87 -23.62 -35.04
CA PHE A 746 -9.84 -23.66 -36.13
C PHE A 746 -9.50 -22.65 -37.26
N GLY A 747 -8.23 -22.25 -37.35
CA GLY A 747 -7.70 -21.48 -38.47
C GLY A 747 -7.68 -19.96 -38.29
N LEU A 748 -8.04 -19.44 -37.11
CA LEU A 748 -7.70 -18.07 -36.72
C LEU A 748 -6.19 -17.98 -36.43
N ILE A 749 -5.51 -16.98 -36.97
CA ILE A 749 -4.07 -16.79 -36.73
C ILE A 749 -3.74 -15.34 -36.36
N SER A 750 -2.63 -15.14 -35.63
CA SER A 750 -2.08 -13.82 -35.29
C SER A 750 -0.98 -13.34 -36.23
N THR A 751 -0.73 -14.07 -37.34
CA THR A 751 0.28 -13.69 -38.34
C THR A 751 -0.22 -12.53 -39.20
N PRO A 752 0.42 -11.34 -39.17
CA PRO A 752 -0.02 -10.19 -39.94
C PRO A 752 0.33 -10.32 -41.42
N GLU A 753 -0.44 -9.67 -42.28
CA GLU A 753 -0.03 -9.37 -43.65
C GLU A 753 0.85 -8.11 -43.64
N VAL A 754 2.13 -8.26 -44.03
CA VAL A 754 3.09 -7.16 -44.02
C VAL A 754 3.40 -6.72 -45.45
N THR A 755 3.13 -5.45 -45.76
CA THR A 755 3.40 -4.82 -47.05
C THR A 755 4.39 -3.67 -46.90
N TYR A 756 5.00 -3.27 -48.02
CA TYR A 756 5.94 -2.15 -48.08
C TYR A 756 5.60 -1.24 -49.23
N ARG A 757 5.81 0.06 -49.02
CA ARG A 757 5.70 1.09 -50.04
C ARG A 757 6.81 2.12 -49.88
N LYS A 758 7.37 2.58 -50.99
CA LYS A 758 8.19 3.79 -51.01
C LYS A 758 7.29 5.02 -51.24
N LEU A 759 7.31 5.96 -50.30
CA LEU A 759 6.57 7.22 -50.37
C LEU A 759 7.17 8.15 -51.42
N THR A 760 6.31 8.93 -52.04
CA THR A 760 6.64 9.97 -53.02
C THR A 760 6.03 11.31 -52.60
N GLU A 761 6.44 12.40 -53.23
CA GLU A 761 5.86 13.73 -52.96
C GLU A 761 4.36 13.81 -53.25
N ARG A 762 3.82 12.89 -54.05
CA ARG A 762 2.38 12.82 -54.33
C ARG A 762 1.58 12.28 -53.15
N ASP A 763 2.21 11.50 -52.27
CA ASP A 763 1.59 10.89 -51.10
C ASP A 763 1.47 11.94 -49.98
N LYS A 764 0.25 12.20 -49.48
CA LYS A 764 -0.03 13.34 -48.60
C LYS A 764 -0.26 12.96 -47.14
N PHE A 765 -1.09 11.97 -46.88
CA PHE A 765 -1.39 11.50 -45.52
C PHE A 765 -1.88 10.05 -45.53
N VAL A 766 -1.75 9.37 -44.40
CA VAL A 766 -2.29 8.03 -44.17
C VAL A 766 -3.35 8.11 -43.09
N VAL A 767 -4.47 7.43 -43.30
CA VAL A 767 -5.55 7.25 -42.32
C VAL A 767 -5.51 5.80 -41.85
N LEU A 768 -5.47 5.60 -40.53
CA LEU A 768 -5.69 4.30 -39.88
C LEU A 768 -7.02 4.37 -39.14
N ALA A 769 -7.89 3.39 -39.35
CA ALA A 769 -9.19 3.35 -38.72
C ALA A 769 -9.62 1.90 -38.41
N THR A 770 -10.41 1.75 -37.34
CA THR A 770 -11.25 0.57 -37.09
C THR A 770 -12.38 0.49 -38.13
N ASP A 771 -13.20 -0.56 -38.10
CA ASP A 771 -14.27 -0.73 -39.09
C ASP A 771 -15.53 0.13 -38.81
N GLY A 772 -15.57 0.80 -37.66
CA GLY A 772 -16.70 1.57 -37.10
C GLY A 772 -16.89 3.01 -37.58
#